data_AF-A0A7W2H3J8-F1
#
_entry.id   AF-A0A7W2H3J8-F1
#
_cell.length_a   1.000
_cell.length_b   1.000
_cell.length_c   1.000
_cell.angle_alpha   90.00
_cell.angle_beta   90.00
_cell.angle_gamma   90.00
#
_symmetry.space_group_name_H-M   'P 1'
#
loop_
_entity.id
_entity.type
_entity.pdbx_description
1 polymer ?
#
loop_
_entity_poly.entity_id
_entity_poly.type
_entity_poly.pdbx_seq_one_letter_code
_entity_poly.pdbx_strand_id
1 'polypeptide(L)'
;MMKSRFSRIVGDGPVYPLIILFGLNAVDELDRTAFAILTPEIRDEFGLGFQGLLTLVAVVIAVSLALQVPIAGLADRMNRVHLAIIGALAWASFSFMTGLASSIVFLAFMRSGSAIGKGVIDPTHNSLLADWYKPNQRPAVYSFHRAGNSVGIILGALLAGTLGYAFSWRVPFLIFAIPTFILAFLAFRLQEPIRGRFEREAAGADKEAAALAEVPPSMTEAWRLCWKVATLRRLFAALPFVAVAVVGYGTLSSLFYEEVFNLDERARGVIAASVEPAQLAGLAIGASIGLKLVARDPALIVRFLAASTFLTSALAAGLALSPAVWMAITFSALISFSVAIVGPGLLAALSLAIPPRARSMGFSMGSLWALPGLFALPLVGWVGDNWGIRQGMLLMTPILAIGAFIMGSAAKGIVDDIDQVRSSARARSEAALQRKKGEAKLLLTRDVQVSYDKVQVLFGVDIDVAEGEIVALLGTNGAGKSTLLKAISGVTEADRGAIILDGRDITHAPPNEIAALGISQLPGGHAIFPNLTVKENIAASRWLSPTQQADNSPPSSTKNESGERNEALKLFPEIKERWHEPAANLSGGQQQMLGLAMALHSAPRVLMIDELSLGLAPAVVERILPVIKQIAANGTAVIIVEQSVNLALTIADRAYFMEKGKIRFDGSTQDLLDRPDLLRSVFLSQTKNIDLRTGEKISEQASNDSLLEVKEATRSFGGIRAVSSVSFKVHKNEILGIMGPNGAGKTTLFDLLSGFVPLQSGSIHLGSQDITSNSPAERSKLGLGRSFQDAHLFPSLTVAETIAVALERFITSKDPFSAALHLPHVAKSEKHIKGQVAELIDVMGLGAYENKFIGELSTGTRRMVDLACVIAHKPTVVLLDEPSSGIAQREAEQLLPVLKKIRNDMGSSLVVIEHDIGLLSELSDRFIALNHGSIIAEGLPKTVLENPVVISSYLGSSKETIQRSGEI
;
A
#
# COMPACT_ATOMS: atom_id res chain seq x y z
N MET A 1 22.44 38.16 34.92
CA MET A 1 21.19 38.42 34.14
C MET A 1 21.03 37.47 32.94
N MET A 2 22.06 37.28 32.09
CA MET A 2 22.00 36.43 30.89
C MET A 2 21.71 34.93 31.19
N LYS A 3 22.33 34.34 32.23
CA LYS A 3 22.05 32.96 32.69
C LYS A 3 20.57 32.71 33.05
N SER A 4 19.89 33.69 33.67
CA SER A 4 18.47 33.56 34.08
C SER A 4 17.47 33.66 32.92
N ARG A 5 17.88 34.28 31.79
CA ARG A 5 17.03 34.36 30.59
C ARG A 5 17.13 33.08 29.77
N PHE A 6 18.34 32.53 29.61
CA PHE A 6 18.54 31.25 28.93
C PHE A 6 17.88 30.09 29.67
N SER A 7 17.90 30.07 31.01
CA SER A 7 17.23 29.01 31.78
C SER A 7 15.72 28.92 31.54
N ARG A 8 15.06 30.01 31.10
CA ARG A 8 13.64 29.96 30.69
C ARG A 8 13.41 29.31 29.33
N ILE A 9 14.42 29.35 28.45
CA ILE A 9 14.35 28.81 27.08
C ILE A 9 14.76 27.34 27.09
N VAL A 10 15.93 27.04 27.65
CA VAL A 10 16.53 25.70 27.63
C VAL A 10 16.15 24.84 28.84
N GLY A 11 15.62 25.43 29.92
CA GLY A 11 15.44 24.75 31.20
C GLY A 11 16.74 24.13 31.70
N ASP A 12 16.73 22.80 31.86
CA ASP A 12 17.88 22.00 32.28
C ASP A 12 18.79 21.57 31.11
N GLY A 13 18.42 21.93 29.87
CA GLY A 13 19.13 21.55 28.66
C GLY A 13 20.44 22.35 28.43
N PRO A 14 21.34 21.85 27.57
CA PRO A 14 22.64 22.45 27.34
C PRO A 14 22.53 23.75 26.52
N VAL A 15 23.09 24.87 26.99
CA VAL A 15 23.02 26.16 26.25
C VAL A 15 23.94 26.19 25.02
N TYR A 16 25.11 25.54 25.09
CA TYR A 16 26.13 25.61 24.05
C TYR A 16 25.66 25.12 22.67
N PRO A 17 24.99 23.95 22.55
CA PRO A 17 24.41 23.51 21.27
C PRO A 17 23.42 24.49 20.66
N LEU A 18 22.57 25.12 21.47
CA LEU A 18 21.61 26.11 20.96
C LEU A 18 22.30 27.31 20.33
N ILE A 19 23.36 27.82 20.97
CA ILE A 19 24.11 28.98 20.46
C ILE A 19 24.85 28.63 19.16
N ILE A 20 25.49 27.47 19.09
CA ILE A 20 26.20 27.05 17.87
C ILE A 20 25.23 26.83 16.71
N LEU A 21 24.13 26.10 16.93
CA LEU A 21 23.13 25.88 15.89
C LEU A 21 22.44 27.19 15.46
N PHE A 22 22.21 28.12 16.39
CA PHE A 22 21.74 29.47 16.09
C PHE A 22 22.73 30.21 15.18
N GLY A 23 24.03 30.17 15.53
CA GLY A 23 25.08 30.81 14.75
C GLY A 23 25.16 30.24 13.34
N LEU A 24 25.24 28.91 13.20
CA LEU A 24 25.30 28.24 11.89
C LEU A 24 24.09 28.60 11.01
N ASN A 25 22.91 28.68 11.61
CA ASN A 25 21.68 29.05 10.92
C ASN A 25 21.65 30.54 10.53
N ALA A 26 22.22 31.43 11.35
CA ALA A 26 22.35 32.85 11.01
C ALA A 26 23.33 33.09 9.87
N VAL A 27 24.45 32.36 9.82
CA VAL A 27 25.45 32.56 8.77
C VAL A 27 25.01 31.92 7.43
N ASP A 28 24.24 30.82 7.43
CA ASP A 28 23.60 30.30 6.20
C ASP A 28 22.75 31.36 5.49
N GLU A 29 22.02 32.15 6.27
CA GLU A 29 21.11 33.17 5.75
C GLU A 29 21.85 34.40 5.21
N LEU A 30 23.11 34.65 5.61
CA LEU A 30 23.93 35.72 5.03
C LEU A 30 24.14 35.52 3.52
N ASP A 31 24.52 34.31 3.11
CA ASP A 31 24.75 33.94 1.70
C ASP A 31 23.47 34.03 0.86
N ARG A 32 22.35 33.53 1.39
CA ARG A 32 21.04 33.57 0.72
C ARG A 32 20.57 34.99 0.51
N THR A 33 20.66 35.80 1.56
CA THR A 33 20.24 37.20 1.54
C THR A 33 21.14 38.01 0.61
N ALA A 34 22.45 37.75 0.61
CA ALA A 34 23.37 38.36 -0.34
C ALA A 34 22.97 38.07 -1.79
N PHE A 35 22.72 36.80 -2.11
CA PHE A 35 22.29 36.40 -3.45
C PHE A 35 20.98 37.07 -3.85
N ALA A 36 19.97 37.07 -2.97
CA ALA A 36 18.67 37.67 -3.26
C ALA A 36 18.73 39.19 -3.51
N ILE A 37 19.55 39.91 -2.75
CA ILE A 37 19.70 41.37 -2.90
C ILE A 37 20.51 41.72 -4.14
N LEU A 38 21.59 40.96 -4.39
CA LEU A 38 22.52 41.21 -5.51
C LEU A 38 22.11 40.48 -6.80
N THR A 39 20.89 39.94 -6.81
CA THR A 39 20.34 39.19 -7.94
C THR A 39 20.32 40.02 -9.24
N PRO A 40 19.94 41.31 -9.24
CA PRO A 40 19.98 42.14 -10.45
C PRO A 40 21.39 42.33 -11.02
N GLU A 41 22.40 42.53 -10.18
CA GLU A 41 23.79 42.71 -10.59
C GLU A 41 24.34 41.40 -11.20
N ILE A 42 24.00 40.26 -10.60
CA ILE A 42 24.32 38.93 -11.14
C ILE A 42 23.61 38.72 -12.49
N ARG A 43 22.34 39.11 -12.59
CA ARG A 43 21.56 39.03 -13.83
C ARG A 43 22.24 39.81 -14.95
N ASP A 44 22.64 41.04 -14.67
CA ASP A 44 23.20 41.95 -15.66
C ASP A 44 24.61 41.50 -16.11
N GLU A 45 25.45 40.97 -15.21
CA GLU A 45 26.77 40.44 -15.58
C GLU A 45 26.69 39.20 -16.50
N PHE A 46 25.72 38.32 -16.27
CA PHE A 46 25.56 37.09 -17.07
C PHE A 46 24.53 37.21 -18.20
N GLY A 47 23.96 38.41 -18.43
CA GLY A 47 22.99 38.65 -19.51
C GLY A 47 21.70 37.83 -19.39
N LEU A 48 21.22 37.61 -18.18
CA LEU A 48 20.05 36.77 -17.90
C LEU A 48 18.73 37.54 -18.04
N GLY A 49 17.71 36.95 -18.68
CA GLY A 49 16.31 37.41 -18.54
C GLY A 49 15.68 36.91 -17.23
N PHE A 50 14.51 37.45 -16.85
CA PHE A 50 13.77 37.02 -15.65
C PHE A 50 13.47 35.51 -15.64
N GLN A 51 13.04 34.97 -16.77
CA GLN A 51 12.82 33.54 -16.94
C GLN A 51 14.10 32.73 -16.70
N GLY A 52 15.26 33.18 -17.21
CA GLY A 52 16.55 32.50 -17.03
C GLY A 52 17.02 32.51 -15.59
N LEU A 53 16.82 33.63 -14.88
CA LEU A 53 17.12 33.78 -13.46
C LEU A 53 16.21 32.91 -12.58
N LEU A 54 14.89 32.93 -12.80
CA LEU A 54 13.96 32.08 -12.05
C LEU A 54 14.20 30.59 -12.31
N THR A 55 14.61 30.23 -13.53
CA THR A 55 15.01 28.87 -13.86
C THR A 55 16.26 28.45 -13.08
N LEU A 56 17.27 29.32 -13.02
CA LEU A 56 18.48 29.08 -12.22
C LEU A 56 18.14 28.85 -10.74
N VAL A 57 17.32 29.73 -10.15
CA VAL A 57 16.88 29.61 -8.75
C VAL A 57 16.09 28.31 -8.54
N ALA A 58 15.14 28.00 -9.43
CA ALA A 58 14.33 26.79 -9.34
C ALA A 58 15.19 25.51 -9.39
N VAL A 59 16.16 25.44 -10.31
CA VAL A 59 17.09 24.30 -10.42
C VAL A 59 17.94 24.14 -9.15
N VAL A 60 18.52 25.24 -8.65
CA VAL A 60 19.32 25.22 -7.42
C VAL A 60 18.52 24.73 -6.21
N ILE A 61 17.30 25.23 -6.04
CA ILE A 61 16.41 24.81 -4.95
C ILE A 61 15.99 23.35 -5.15
N ALA A 62 15.67 22.93 -6.38
CA ALA A 62 15.25 21.57 -6.68
C ALA A 62 16.34 20.55 -6.32
N VAL A 63 17.61 20.82 -6.66
CA VAL A 63 18.74 19.96 -6.28
C VAL A 63 18.88 19.84 -4.77
N SER A 64 18.78 20.96 -4.04
CA SER A 64 18.83 20.97 -2.58
C SER A 64 17.71 20.14 -1.95
N LEU A 65 16.46 20.34 -2.39
CA LEU A 65 15.29 19.61 -1.90
C LEU A 65 15.38 18.11 -2.22
N ALA A 66 15.87 17.75 -3.41
CA ALA A 66 16.06 16.36 -3.81
C ALA A 66 17.11 15.64 -2.94
N LEU A 67 18.16 16.34 -2.53
CA LEU A 67 19.21 15.80 -1.66
C LEU A 67 18.80 15.72 -0.18
N GLN A 68 17.75 16.43 0.26
CA GLN A 68 17.32 16.39 1.66
C GLN A 68 16.95 14.98 2.14
N VAL A 69 16.25 14.18 1.33
CA VAL A 69 15.82 12.82 1.71
C VAL A 69 17.00 11.84 1.88
N PRO A 70 17.95 11.71 0.93
CA PRO A 70 19.11 10.84 1.14
C PRO A 70 19.99 11.34 2.30
N ILE A 71 20.17 12.66 2.45
CA ILE A 71 20.89 13.23 3.60
C ILE A 71 20.16 12.91 4.92
N ALA A 72 18.83 12.97 4.93
CA ALA A 72 18.04 12.67 6.11
C ALA A 72 18.18 11.21 6.55
N GLY A 73 18.19 10.26 5.62
CA GLY A 73 18.45 8.86 5.99
C GLY A 73 19.90 8.58 6.38
N LEU A 74 20.87 9.33 5.87
CA LEU A 74 22.23 9.33 6.44
C LEU A 74 22.22 9.91 7.86
N ALA A 75 21.48 10.99 8.10
CA ALA A 75 21.33 11.60 9.42
C ALA A 75 20.65 10.67 10.43
N ASP A 76 19.71 9.84 9.99
CA ASP A 76 19.09 8.82 10.84
C ASP A 76 20.04 7.62 11.12
N ARG A 77 21.17 7.47 10.44
CA ARG A 77 22.14 6.37 10.68
C ARG A 77 23.49 6.81 11.23
N MET A 78 23.86 8.07 11.02
CA MET A 78 25.14 8.64 11.40
C MET A 78 24.97 9.65 12.54
N ASN A 79 26.10 10.15 13.03
CA ASN A 79 26.13 11.25 13.97
C ASN A 79 25.70 12.55 13.26
N ARG A 80 24.60 13.17 13.73
CA ARG A 80 24.00 14.36 13.10
C ARG A 80 24.86 15.59 13.30
N VAL A 81 25.60 15.67 14.41
CA VAL A 81 26.58 16.74 14.64
C VAL A 81 27.67 16.72 13.56
N HIS A 82 28.25 15.56 13.25
CA HIS A 82 29.27 15.46 12.20
C HIS A 82 28.73 15.84 10.83
N LEU A 83 27.51 15.39 10.49
CA LEU A 83 26.87 15.77 9.24
C LEU A 83 26.62 17.28 9.16
N ALA A 84 26.13 17.91 10.24
CA ALA A 84 25.94 19.35 10.29
C ALA A 84 27.25 20.13 10.09
N ILE A 85 28.37 19.66 10.67
CA ILE A 85 29.70 20.25 10.47
C ILE A 85 30.15 20.11 9.00
N ILE A 86 30.04 18.91 8.43
CA ILE A 86 30.41 18.66 7.03
C ILE A 86 29.57 19.54 6.10
N GLY A 87 28.26 19.63 6.35
CA GLY A 87 27.35 20.48 5.61
C GLY A 87 27.72 21.96 5.70
N ALA A 88 28.06 22.46 6.89
CA ALA A 88 28.49 23.84 7.09
C ALA A 88 29.82 24.16 6.40
N LEU A 89 30.79 23.25 6.42
CA LEU A 89 32.07 23.41 5.73
C LEU A 89 31.92 23.36 4.21
N ALA A 90 31.10 22.43 3.70
CA ALA A 90 30.77 22.35 2.28
C ALA A 90 30.08 23.63 1.81
N TRP A 91 29.05 24.07 2.55
CA TRP A 91 28.36 25.34 2.30
C TRP A 91 29.34 26.52 2.25
N ALA A 92 30.24 26.65 3.23
CA ALA A 92 31.16 27.79 3.32
C ALA A 92 32.11 27.81 2.12
N SER A 93 32.55 26.63 1.69
CA SER A 93 33.42 26.45 0.53
C SER A 93 32.69 26.82 -0.76
N PHE A 94 31.47 26.33 -0.96
CA PHE A 94 30.66 26.65 -2.15
C PHE A 94 30.20 28.11 -2.19
N SER A 95 29.88 28.70 -1.03
CA SER A 95 29.57 30.13 -0.90
C SER A 95 30.79 30.96 -1.30
N PHE A 96 31.98 30.65 -0.76
CA PHE A 96 33.23 31.31 -1.16
C PHE A 96 33.48 31.19 -2.67
N MET A 97 33.33 30.00 -3.24
CA MET A 97 33.49 29.78 -4.68
C MET A 97 32.41 30.45 -5.54
N THR A 98 31.23 30.76 -4.99
CA THR A 98 30.20 31.55 -5.69
C THR A 98 30.73 32.95 -6.01
N GLY A 99 31.48 33.56 -5.10
CA GLY A 99 32.15 34.85 -5.34
C GLY A 99 33.24 34.79 -6.43
N LEU A 100 33.73 33.60 -6.77
CA LEU A 100 34.73 33.37 -7.83
C LEU A 100 34.12 32.99 -9.18
N ALA A 101 32.79 33.04 -9.31
CA ALA A 101 32.13 32.58 -10.52
C ALA A 101 32.48 33.43 -11.75
N SER A 102 32.95 32.74 -12.80
CA SER A 102 33.32 33.32 -14.11
C SER A 102 32.37 32.93 -15.24
N SER A 103 31.47 31.96 -15.02
CA SER A 103 30.46 31.54 -15.99
C SER A 103 29.16 31.17 -15.29
N ILE A 104 28.05 31.21 -16.04
CA ILE A 104 26.73 30.86 -15.52
C ILE A 104 26.61 29.40 -15.07
N VAL A 105 27.25 28.47 -15.80
CA VAL A 105 27.25 27.05 -15.43
C VAL A 105 28.01 26.85 -14.14
N PHE A 106 29.16 27.53 -13.98
CA PHE A 106 29.92 27.49 -12.75
C PHE A 106 29.13 28.11 -11.59
N LEU A 107 28.45 29.26 -11.81
CA LEU A 107 27.58 29.87 -10.82
C LEU A 107 26.46 28.92 -10.40
N ALA A 108 25.76 28.29 -11.36
CA ALA A 108 24.69 27.33 -11.09
C ALA A 108 25.18 26.14 -10.25
N PHE A 109 26.36 25.61 -10.57
CA PHE A 109 26.97 24.51 -9.84
C PHE A 109 27.37 24.93 -8.41
N MET A 110 28.01 26.10 -8.24
CA MET A 110 28.38 26.63 -6.92
C MET A 110 27.16 26.94 -6.06
N ARG A 111 26.11 27.54 -6.63
CA ARG A 111 24.83 27.79 -5.93
C ARG A 111 24.14 26.50 -5.54
N SER A 112 24.16 25.48 -6.40
CA SER A 112 23.63 24.15 -6.06
C SER A 112 24.37 23.54 -4.87
N GLY A 113 25.70 23.64 -4.86
CA GLY A 113 26.54 23.20 -3.75
C GLY A 113 26.30 23.98 -2.45
N SER A 114 26.17 25.31 -2.51
CA SER A 114 25.78 26.13 -1.34
C SER A 114 24.40 25.71 -0.82
N ALA A 115 23.45 25.41 -1.72
CA ALA A 115 22.13 24.96 -1.31
C ALA A 115 22.12 23.58 -0.60
N ILE A 116 23.19 22.75 -0.74
CA ILE A 116 23.37 21.52 0.05
C ILE A 116 23.48 21.82 1.54
N GLY A 117 24.07 22.96 1.92
CA GLY A 117 24.18 23.38 3.33
C GLY A 117 22.84 23.34 4.06
N LYS A 118 21.83 24.00 3.50
CA LYS A 118 20.45 23.92 4.02
C LYS A 118 19.85 22.53 3.90
N GLY A 119 20.18 21.82 2.83
CA GLY A 119 19.80 20.43 2.63
C GLY A 119 20.27 19.50 3.76
N VAL A 120 21.34 19.87 4.47
CA VAL A 120 21.85 19.20 5.67
C VAL A 120 21.26 19.81 6.95
N ILE A 121 21.18 21.15 7.04
CA ILE A 121 20.70 21.87 8.23
C ILE A 121 19.26 21.46 8.60
N ASP A 122 18.34 21.46 7.63
CA ASP A 122 16.92 21.18 7.88
C ASP A 122 16.69 19.80 8.55
N PRO A 123 17.22 18.67 8.03
CA PRO A 123 17.09 17.37 8.70
C PRO A 123 17.87 17.23 10.00
N THR A 124 19.05 17.86 10.11
CA THR A 124 19.95 17.63 11.26
C THR A 124 19.61 18.53 12.45
N HIS A 125 19.48 19.84 12.25
CA HIS A 125 19.26 20.80 13.33
C HIS A 125 17.90 20.57 13.99
N ASN A 126 16.82 20.41 13.19
CA ASN A 126 15.49 20.21 13.75
C ASN A 126 15.40 18.94 14.59
N SER A 127 16.09 17.89 14.16
CA SER A 127 16.16 16.58 14.81
C SER A 127 17.03 16.63 16.08
N LEU A 128 18.17 17.29 16.05
CA LEU A 128 19.06 17.52 17.19
C LEU A 128 18.41 18.35 18.31
N LEU A 129 17.72 19.44 17.94
CA LEU A 129 16.99 20.28 18.89
C LEU A 129 15.85 19.49 19.58
N ALA A 130 15.19 18.57 18.88
CA ALA A 130 14.17 17.74 19.51
C ALA A 130 14.75 16.82 20.60
N ASP A 131 15.98 16.31 20.40
CA ASP A 131 16.61 15.35 21.32
C ASP A 131 17.40 16.00 22.47
N TRP A 132 17.90 17.23 22.31
CA TRP A 132 18.57 17.95 23.40
C TRP A 132 17.61 18.53 24.44
N TYR A 133 16.35 18.77 24.09
CA TYR A 133 15.41 19.50 24.95
C TYR A 133 14.07 18.78 25.14
N LYS A 134 13.51 18.97 26.34
CA LYS A 134 12.22 18.39 26.74
C LYS A 134 11.07 18.94 25.86
N PRO A 135 10.02 18.14 25.59
CA PRO A 135 8.86 18.55 24.79
C PRO A 135 8.27 19.92 25.11
N ASN A 136 8.16 20.27 26.40
CA ASN A 136 7.63 21.55 26.87
C ASN A 136 8.54 22.76 26.61
N GLN A 137 9.81 22.55 26.25
CA GLN A 137 10.76 23.62 25.94
C GLN A 137 10.97 23.79 24.43
N ARG A 138 10.61 22.78 23.62
CA ARG A 138 10.81 22.78 22.16
C ARG A 138 10.28 24.03 21.45
N PRO A 139 9.08 24.57 21.74
CA PRO A 139 8.62 25.79 21.08
C PRO A 139 9.55 26.99 21.31
N ALA A 140 10.07 27.16 22.52
CA ALA A 140 10.99 28.26 22.84
C ALA A 140 12.37 28.05 22.19
N VAL A 141 12.86 26.81 22.20
CA VAL A 141 14.14 26.41 21.58
C VAL A 141 14.10 26.60 20.07
N TYR A 142 13.05 26.13 19.38
CA TYR A 142 12.88 26.33 17.93
C TYR A 142 12.73 27.81 17.59
N SER A 143 12.01 28.59 18.40
CA SER A 143 11.89 30.03 18.23
C SER A 143 13.24 30.73 18.33
N PHE A 144 14.04 30.41 19.36
CA PHE A 144 15.39 30.96 19.50
C PHE A 144 16.27 30.58 18.32
N HIS A 145 16.29 29.30 17.93
CA HIS A 145 17.07 28.83 16.77
C HIS A 145 16.69 29.54 15.47
N ARG A 146 15.38 29.71 15.21
CA ARG A 146 14.84 30.41 14.03
C ARG A 146 15.09 31.91 14.05
N ALA A 147 15.26 32.53 15.22
CA ALA A 147 15.68 33.93 15.29
C ALA A 147 17.07 34.13 14.66
N GLY A 148 17.86 33.06 14.51
CA GLY A 148 19.11 33.06 13.75
C GLY A 148 18.89 33.49 12.30
N ASN A 149 17.85 32.99 11.62
CA ASN A 149 17.50 33.41 10.25
C ASN A 149 17.30 34.93 10.20
N SER A 150 16.47 35.50 11.06
CA SER A 150 16.21 36.96 11.06
C SER A 150 17.46 37.80 11.32
N VAL A 151 18.30 37.37 12.26
CA VAL A 151 19.59 38.04 12.52
C VAL A 151 20.50 37.96 11.28
N GLY A 152 20.54 36.80 10.62
CA GLY A 152 21.23 36.60 9.36
C GLY A 152 20.67 37.47 8.23
N ILE A 153 19.36 37.59 8.06
CA ILE A 153 18.75 38.45 7.04
C ILE A 153 19.10 39.91 7.29
N ILE A 154 18.97 40.40 8.54
CA ILE A 154 19.30 41.80 8.88
C ILE A 154 20.77 42.10 8.59
N LEU A 155 21.69 41.27 9.10
CA LEU A 155 23.13 41.48 8.91
C LEU A 155 23.54 41.29 7.46
N GLY A 156 23.04 40.23 6.81
CA GLY A 156 23.30 39.89 5.43
C GLY A 156 22.82 40.97 4.48
N ALA A 157 21.63 41.53 4.70
CA ALA A 157 21.09 42.58 3.86
C ALA A 157 21.91 43.87 3.92
N LEU A 158 22.24 44.31 5.14
CA LEU A 158 23.03 45.53 5.34
C LEU A 158 24.46 45.37 4.83
N LEU A 159 25.11 44.24 5.14
CA LEU A 159 26.50 44.00 4.74
C LEU A 159 26.62 43.69 3.25
N ALA A 160 25.74 42.87 2.67
CA ALA A 160 25.82 42.52 1.25
C ALA A 160 25.54 43.72 0.35
N GLY A 161 24.52 44.53 0.67
CA GLY A 161 24.23 45.75 -0.09
C GLY A 161 25.38 46.77 -0.02
N THR A 162 25.97 46.97 1.17
CA THR A 162 27.09 47.92 1.33
C THR A 162 28.37 47.43 0.66
N LEU A 163 28.74 46.17 0.84
CA LEU A 163 29.92 45.57 0.22
C LEU A 163 29.78 45.40 -1.29
N GLY A 164 28.58 45.03 -1.76
CA GLY A 164 28.25 44.93 -3.18
C GLY A 164 28.39 46.27 -3.89
N TYR A 165 27.85 47.34 -3.27
CA TYR A 165 28.00 48.70 -3.78
C TYR A 165 29.44 49.20 -3.75
N ALA A 166 30.15 49.00 -2.63
CA ALA A 166 31.48 49.57 -2.44
C ALA A 166 32.56 48.87 -3.29
N PHE A 167 32.33 47.60 -3.65
CA PHE A 167 33.27 46.80 -4.41
C PHE A 167 32.59 46.13 -5.60
N SER A 168 32.01 44.95 -5.37
CA SER A 168 31.36 44.13 -6.39
C SER A 168 30.47 43.11 -5.69
N TRP A 169 29.44 42.61 -6.37
CA TRP A 169 28.55 41.55 -5.85
C TRP A 169 29.31 40.28 -5.42
N ARG A 170 30.54 40.07 -5.91
CA ARG A 170 31.41 38.94 -5.56
C ARG A 170 31.93 38.97 -4.12
N VAL A 171 32.25 40.16 -3.61
CA VAL A 171 32.96 40.36 -2.31
C VAL A 171 32.16 39.86 -1.09
N PRO A 172 30.85 40.11 -0.99
CA PRO A 172 30.02 39.55 0.10
C PRO A 172 30.19 38.03 0.30
N PHE A 173 30.18 37.26 -0.79
CA PHE A 173 30.30 35.79 -0.74
C PHE A 173 31.67 35.32 -0.23
N LEU A 174 32.74 36.05 -0.55
CA LEU A 174 34.09 35.73 -0.05
C LEU A 174 34.21 35.98 1.47
N ILE A 175 33.57 37.04 1.96
CA ILE A 175 33.62 37.44 3.38
C ILE A 175 32.68 36.57 4.24
N PHE A 176 31.46 36.32 3.77
CA PHE A 176 30.44 35.60 4.55
C PHE A 176 30.76 34.12 4.80
N ALA A 177 31.70 33.54 4.04
CA ALA A 177 32.21 32.19 4.32
C ALA A 177 33.04 32.12 5.63
N ILE A 178 33.73 33.19 6.02
CA ILE A 178 34.67 33.20 7.16
C ILE A 178 33.96 32.88 8.50
N PRO A 179 32.85 33.55 8.88
CA PRO A 179 32.16 33.24 10.13
C PRO A 179 31.65 31.80 10.19
N THR A 180 31.27 31.19 9.07
CA THR A 180 30.85 29.78 9.07
C THR A 180 32.01 28.84 9.30
N PHE A 181 33.19 29.07 8.73
CA PHE A 181 34.37 28.25 9.07
C PHE A 181 34.66 28.28 10.57
N ILE A 182 34.54 29.46 11.20
CA ILE A 182 34.73 29.61 12.65
C ILE A 182 33.66 28.82 13.43
N LEU A 183 32.38 28.97 13.07
CA LEU A 183 31.28 28.28 13.74
C LEU A 183 31.31 26.76 13.52
N ALA A 184 31.68 26.29 12.33
CA ALA A 184 31.89 24.89 12.03
C ALA A 184 33.04 24.31 12.87
N PHE A 185 34.12 25.08 13.07
CA PHE A 185 35.20 24.70 13.97
C PHE A 185 34.73 24.61 15.44
N LEU A 186 33.94 25.57 15.91
CA LEU A 186 33.36 25.53 17.26
C LEU A 186 32.36 24.37 17.44
N ALA A 187 31.68 23.96 16.37
CA ALA A 187 30.72 22.86 16.38
C ALA A 187 31.36 21.49 16.64
N PHE A 188 32.67 21.30 16.45
CA PHE A 188 33.37 20.05 16.84
C PHE A 188 33.28 19.72 18.33
N ARG A 189 32.96 20.70 19.19
CA ARG A 189 32.73 20.46 20.63
C ARG A 189 31.33 19.95 20.96
N LEU A 190 30.43 19.86 19.98
CA LEU A 190 29.07 19.36 20.20
C LEU A 190 29.09 17.83 20.37
N GLN A 191 28.20 17.35 21.24
CA GLN A 191 28.01 15.93 21.48
C GLN A 191 26.60 15.51 21.06
N GLU A 192 26.52 14.41 20.32
CA GLU A 192 25.26 13.84 19.84
C GLU A 192 24.38 13.40 21.02
N PRO A 193 23.13 13.88 21.12
CA PRO A 193 22.20 13.44 22.16
C PRO A 193 21.64 12.03 21.88
N ILE A 194 21.22 11.34 22.93
CA ILE A 194 20.49 10.07 22.82
C ILE A 194 19.10 10.36 22.22
N ARG A 195 18.79 9.67 21.13
CA ARG A 195 17.54 9.86 20.38
C ARG A 195 16.32 9.41 21.19
N GLY A 196 15.28 10.23 21.19
CA GLY A 196 13.98 9.87 21.76
C GLY A 196 13.96 9.64 23.27
N ARG A 197 15.01 10.08 23.98
CA ARG A 197 15.11 9.89 25.43
C ARG A 197 13.93 10.53 26.16
N PHE A 198 13.64 11.80 25.87
CA PHE A 198 12.57 12.54 26.54
C PHE A 198 11.18 12.02 26.18
N GLU A 199 10.98 11.52 24.96
CA GLU A 199 9.74 10.86 24.56
C GLU A 199 9.49 9.61 25.38
N ARG A 200 10.52 8.78 25.61
CA ARG A 200 10.43 7.58 26.45
C ARG A 200 10.18 7.92 27.92
N GLU A 201 10.90 8.90 28.47
CA GLU A 201 10.66 9.39 29.84
C GLU A 201 9.21 9.91 30.00
N ALA A 202 8.71 10.70 29.04
CA ALA A 202 7.33 11.19 29.03
C ALA A 202 6.30 10.07 28.85
N ALA A 203 6.71 8.96 28.25
CA ALA A 203 5.90 7.76 28.13
C ALA A 203 5.92 6.89 29.40
N GLY A 204 6.64 7.28 30.46
CA GLY A 204 6.68 6.54 31.73
C GLY A 204 7.77 5.45 31.79
N ALA A 205 8.69 5.42 30.82
CA ALA A 205 9.86 4.56 30.90
C ALA A 205 10.80 5.00 32.04
N ASP A 206 11.40 4.04 32.74
CA ASP A 206 12.44 4.32 33.73
C ASP A 206 13.68 4.98 33.06
N LYS A 207 14.44 5.75 33.83
CA LYS A 207 15.59 6.54 33.35
C LYS A 207 16.66 5.68 32.68
N GLU A 208 16.91 4.47 33.19
CA GLU A 208 17.84 3.55 32.54
C GLU A 208 17.34 3.08 31.17
N ALA A 209 16.05 2.74 31.05
CA ALA A 209 15.46 2.29 29.80
C ALA A 209 15.40 3.42 28.75
N ALA A 210 15.10 4.64 29.20
CA ALA A 210 15.08 5.83 28.35
C ALA A 210 16.48 6.24 27.85
N ALA A 211 17.55 5.83 28.54
CA ALA A 211 18.93 6.12 28.14
C ALA A 211 19.52 5.12 27.12
N LEU A 212 18.85 4.01 26.83
CA LEU A 212 19.32 3.03 25.83
C LEU A 212 19.23 3.62 24.42
N ALA A 213 20.30 3.51 23.63
CA ALA A 213 20.24 3.92 22.23
C ALA A 213 19.46 2.89 21.41
N GLU A 214 18.55 3.37 20.55
CA GLU A 214 17.83 2.51 19.60
C GLU A 214 18.71 2.18 18.38
N VAL A 215 18.45 1.02 17.77
CA VAL A 215 19.06 0.67 16.48
C VAL A 215 18.52 1.62 15.41
N PRO A 216 19.39 2.29 14.64
CA PRO A 216 18.94 3.19 13.58
C PRO A 216 18.17 2.43 12.50
N PRO A 217 17.04 2.95 12.02
CA PRO A 217 16.24 2.29 11.01
C PRO A 217 16.95 2.29 9.65
N SER A 218 16.55 1.37 8.79
CA SER A 218 16.92 1.46 7.39
C SER A 218 16.25 2.67 6.71
N MET A 219 16.65 3.00 5.48
CA MET A 219 16.11 4.15 4.74
C MET A 219 14.65 3.86 4.39
N THR A 220 14.41 2.63 3.94
CA THR A 220 13.09 2.11 3.62
C THR A 220 12.21 2.03 4.86
N GLU A 221 12.76 1.55 5.99
CA GLU A 221 12.04 1.52 7.27
C GLU A 221 11.68 2.94 7.74
N ALA A 222 12.63 3.89 7.69
CA ALA A 222 12.39 5.30 8.03
C ALA A 222 11.32 5.96 7.14
N TRP A 223 11.35 5.67 5.84
CA TRP A 223 10.34 6.13 4.89
C TRP A 223 8.96 5.57 5.23
N ARG A 224 8.83 4.26 5.44
CA ARG A 224 7.57 3.59 5.81
C ARG A 224 7.00 4.14 7.11
N LEU A 225 7.86 4.30 8.14
CA LEU A 225 7.51 4.93 9.42
C LEU A 225 6.88 6.32 9.23
N CYS A 226 7.54 7.19 8.45
CA CYS A 226 7.07 8.57 8.25
C CYS A 226 5.80 8.62 7.38
N TRP A 227 5.69 7.74 6.37
CA TRP A 227 4.55 7.71 5.46
C TRP A 227 3.25 7.27 6.16
N LYS A 228 3.35 6.45 7.20
CA LYS A 228 2.22 6.02 8.02
C LYS A 228 1.64 7.14 8.89
N VAL A 229 2.41 8.19 9.19
CA VAL A 229 1.92 9.38 9.91
C VAL A 229 0.97 10.18 9.03
N ALA A 230 -0.32 10.17 9.36
CA ALA A 230 -1.36 10.76 8.52
C ALA A 230 -1.22 12.29 8.41
N THR A 231 -0.82 12.94 9.50
CA THR A 231 -0.57 14.39 9.57
C THR A 231 0.53 14.80 8.61
N LEU A 232 1.64 14.05 8.54
CA LEU A 232 2.73 14.35 7.60
C LEU A 232 2.25 14.30 6.15
N ARG A 233 1.59 13.22 5.76
CA ARG A 233 1.07 13.06 4.39
C ARG A 233 0.10 14.18 3.98
N ARG A 234 -0.74 14.65 4.91
CA ARG A 234 -1.64 15.80 4.67
C ARG A 234 -0.88 17.11 4.53
N LEU A 235 0.13 17.35 5.36
CA LEU A 235 0.99 18.53 5.24
C LEU A 235 1.79 18.50 3.93
N PHE A 236 2.30 17.33 3.53
CA PHE A 236 3.05 17.14 2.30
C PHE A 236 2.19 17.45 1.06
N ALA A 237 0.93 17.03 1.04
CA ALA A 237 0.01 17.37 -0.04
C ALA A 237 -0.22 18.90 -0.19
N ALA A 238 0.00 19.70 0.85
CA ALA A 238 -0.08 21.15 0.78
C ALA A 238 1.22 21.83 0.31
N LEU A 239 2.37 21.14 0.41
CA LEU A 239 3.68 21.73 0.12
C LEU A 239 3.87 22.23 -1.32
N PRO A 240 3.34 21.59 -2.39
CA PRO A 240 3.46 22.17 -3.74
C PRO A 240 2.88 23.59 -3.80
N PHE A 241 1.70 23.80 -3.20
CA PHE A 241 0.99 25.07 -3.21
C PHE A 241 1.69 26.14 -2.37
N VAL A 242 2.15 25.76 -1.18
CA VAL A 242 2.88 26.67 -0.30
C VAL A 242 4.26 27.02 -0.86
N ALA A 243 4.95 26.05 -1.47
CA ALA A 243 6.28 26.26 -2.06
C ALA A 243 6.25 27.27 -3.21
N VAL A 244 5.27 27.18 -4.12
CA VAL A 244 5.07 28.15 -5.21
C VAL A 244 4.99 29.56 -4.64
N ALA A 245 4.10 29.76 -3.67
CA ALA A 245 3.85 31.08 -3.12
C ALA A 245 5.04 31.60 -2.32
N VAL A 246 5.60 30.82 -1.40
CA VAL A 246 6.71 31.28 -0.54
C VAL A 246 7.95 31.60 -1.37
N VAL A 247 8.34 30.71 -2.30
CA VAL A 247 9.52 30.93 -3.16
C VAL A 247 9.26 32.04 -4.18
N GLY A 248 8.08 32.04 -4.80
CA GLY A 248 7.70 33.03 -5.79
C GLY A 248 7.58 34.44 -5.21
N TYR A 249 6.92 34.62 -4.07
CA TYR A 249 6.86 35.93 -3.39
C TYR A 249 8.24 36.38 -2.90
N GLY A 250 9.05 35.48 -2.32
CA GLY A 250 10.41 35.83 -1.89
C GLY A 250 11.27 36.36 -3.05
N THR A 251 11.14 35.77 -4.24
CA THR A 251 11.93 36.16 -5.41
C THR A 251 11.36 37.40 -6.12
N LEU A 252 10.03 37.44 -6.34
CA LEU A 252 9.39 38.56 -7.03
C LEU A 252 9.29 39.83 -6.18
N SER A 253 9.35 39.77 -4.84
CA SER A 253 9.24 40.98 -4.00
C SER A 253 10.39 41.96 -4.24
N SER A 254 11.62 41.48 -4.42
CA SER A 254 12.77 42.35 -4.72
C SER A 254 12.63 43.06 -6.08
N LEU A 255 12.12 42.33 -7.08
CA LEU A 255 11.83 42.85 -8.42
C LEU A 255 10.65 43.82 -8.41
N PHE A 256 9.62 43.54 -7.61
CA PHE A 256 8.48 44.42 -7.40
C PHE A 256 8.92 45.77 -6.82
N TYR A 257 9.84 45.76 -5.85
CA TYR A 257 10.38 46.99 -5.29
C TYR A 257 11.17 47.83 -6.31
N GLU A 258 11.89 47.19 -7.21
CA GLU A 258 12.62 47.84 -8.31
C GLU A 258 11.66 48.41 -9.36
N GLU A 259 10.80 47.58 -9.95
CA GLU A 259 9.95 47.99 -11.09
C GLU A 259 8.84 48.97 -10.71
N VAL A 260 8.24 48.82 -9.52
CA VAL A 260 7.06 49.60 -9.13
C VAL A 260 7.41 50.86 -8.37
N PHE A 261 8.48 50.83 -7.57
CA PHE A 261 8.87 51.94 -6.71
C PHE A 261 10.23 52.54 -7.06
N ASN A 262 10.91 52.02 -8.09
CA ASN A 262 12.21 52.50 -8.57
C ASN A 262 13.27 52.55 -7.46
N LEU A 263 13.28 51.53 -6.60
CA LEU A 263 14.19 51.44 -5.46
C LEU A 263 15.50 50.76 -5.87
N ASP A 264 16.61 51.39 -5.49
CA ASP A 264 17.96 50.86 -5.66
C ASP A 264 18.25 49.68 -4.69
N GLU A 265 19.38 49.02 -4.89
CA GLU A 265 19.87 47.89 -4.07
C GLU A 265 19.99 48.24 -2.58
N ARG A 266 20.33 49.50 -2.25
CA ARG A 266 20.46 49.98 -0.87
C ARG A 266 19.10 50.10 -0.21
N ALA A 267 18.14 50.74 -0.88
CA ALA A 267 16.78 50.89 -0.38
C ALA A 267 16.10 49.54 -0.21
N ARG A 268 16.31 48.59 -1.13
CA ARG A 268 15.82 47.21 -1.00
C ARG A 268 16.45 46.48 0.18
N GLY A 269 17.76 46.60 0.39
CA GLY A 269 18.45 46.06 1.57
C GLY A 269 17.93 46.63 2.88
N VAL A 270 17.68 47.94 2.95
CA VAL A 270 17.09 48.61 4.12
C VAL A 270 15.66 48.12 4.36
N ILE A 271 14.85 47.97 3.30
CA ILE A 271 13.49 47.43 3.42
C ILE A 271 13.51 46.01 3.97
N ALA A 272 14.34 45.12 3.43
CA ALA A 272 14.47 43.74 3.91
C ALA A 272 14.85 43.72 5.40
N ALA A 273 15.84 44.51 5.82
CA ALA A 273 16.23 44.62 7.22
C ALA A 273 15.13 45.24 8.11
N SER A 274 14.32 46.17 7.59
CA SER A 274 13.24 46.84 8.34
C SER A 274 12.02 45.95 8.62
N VAL A 275 11.84 44.89 7.82
CA VAL A 275 10.73 43.92 7.93
C VAL A 275 11.02 42.87 9.02
N GLU A 276 12.28 42.48 9.20
CA GLU A 276 12.70 41.40 10.12
C GLU A 276 12.40 41.60 11.61
N PRO A 277 12.38 42.82 12.19
CA PRO A 277 11.89 43.02 13.55
C PRO A 277 10.47 42.45 13.78
N ALA A 278 9.62 42.45 12.76
CA ALA A 278 8.29 41.83 12.83
C ALA A 278 8.39 40.30 12.90
N GLN A 279 9.32 39.68 12.16
CA GLN A 279 9.60 38.25 12.26
C GLN A 279 10.09 37.86 13.65
N LEU A 280 11.02 38.62 14.25
CA LEU A 280 11.51 38.39 15.61
C LEU A 280 10.39 38.51 16.65
N ALA A 281 9.51 39.51 16.53
CA ALA A 281 8.34 39.65 17.39
C ALA A 281 7.37 38.47 17.23
N GLY A 282 7.12 38.04 15.97
CA GLY A 282 6.31 36.88 15.65
C GLY A 282 6.87 35.61 16.28
N LEU A 283 8.18 35.35 16.20
CA LEU A 283 8.84 34.21 16.83
C LEU A 283 8.70 34.23 18.37
N ALA A 284 8.88 35.39 19.00
CA ALA A 284 8.78 35.52 20.46
C ALA A 284 7.35 35.28 20.97
N ILE A 285 6.36 35.84 20.29
CA ILE A 285 4.94 35.63 20.59
C ILE A 285 4.56 34.18 20.26
N GLY A 286 5.00 33.68 19.11
CA GLY A 286 4.74 32.33 18.60
C GLY A 286 5.27 31.24 19.52
N ALA A 287 6.42 31.43 20.15
CA ALA A 287 6.92 30.50 21.18
C ALA A 287 5.94 30.37 22.35
N SER A 288 5.42 31.51 22.82
CA SER A 288 4.50 31.57 23.97
C SER A 288 3.12 31.00 23.62
N ILE A 289 2.60 31.32 22.43
CA ILE A 289 1.33 30.80 21.93
C ILE A 289 1.46 29.30 21.63
N GLY A 290 2.51 28.90 20.92
CA GLY A 290 2.79 27.51 20.56
C GLY A 290 2.90 26.62 21.77
N LEU A 291 3.58 27.07 22.84
CA LEU A 291 3.62 26.35 24.11
C LEU A 291 2.22 26.11 24.70
N LYS A 292 1.38 27.15 24.75
CA LYS A 292 0.01 27.04 25.28
C LYS A 292 -0.89 26.16 24.41
N LEU A 293 -0.79 26.28 23.08
CA LEU A 293 -1.63 25.52 22.14
C LEU A 293 -1.24 24.04 22.13
N VAL A 294 0.05 23.72 21.99
CA VAL A 294 0.53 22.32 21.95
C VAL A 294 0.27 21.60 23.28
N ALA A 295 0.38 22.31 24.42
CA ALA A 295 0.07 21.74 25.73
C ALA A 295 -1.44 21.47 25.93
N ARG A 296 -2.32 22.26 25.29
CA ARG A 296 -3.77 22.09 25.39
C ARG A 296 -4.27 21.02 24.43
N ASP A 297 -3.94 21.16 23.15
CA ASP A 297 -4.30 20.25 22.08
C ASP A 297 -3.42 20.54 20.84
N PRO A 298 -2.54 19.59 20.44
CA PRO A 298 -1.73 19.72 19.23
C PRO A 298 -2.53 20.00 17.94
N ALA A 299 -3.81 19.62 17.86
CA ALA A 299 -4.64 19.96 16.71
C ALA A 299 -4.85 21.48 16.55
N LEU A 300 -4.84 22.23 17.67
CA LEU A 300 -5.01 23.67 17.64
C LEU A 300 -3.84 24.38 16.94
N ILE A 301 -2.61 23.87 17.07
CA ILE A 301 -1.47 24.49 16.37
C ILE A 301 -1.55 24.29 14.86
N VAL A 302 -2.10 23.16 14.40
CA VAL A 302 -2.30 22.89 12.97
C VAL A 302 -3.45 23.73 12.41
N ARG A 303 -4.52 23.94 13.18
CA ARG A 303 -5.60 24.88 12.79
C ARG A 303 -5.09 26.32 12.76
N PHE A 304 -4.27 26.69 13.74
CA PHE A 304 -3.64 28.01 13.79
C PHE A 304 -2.71 28.22 12.60
N LEU A 305 -1.94 27.19 12.20
CA LEU A 305 -1.16 27.21 10.95
C LEU A 305 -2.04 27.51 9.75
N ALA A 306 -3.11 26.74 9.53
CA ALA A 306 -4.00 26.94 8.41
C ALA A 306 -4.61 28.35 8.38
N ALA A 307 -5.09 28.84 9.54
CA ALA A 307 -5.62 30.19 9.65
C ALA A 307 -4.56 31.27 9.36
N SER A 308 -3.34 31.10 9.87
CA SER A 308 -2.24 32.04 9.63
C SER A 308 -1.79 32.02 8.18
N THR A 309 -1.70 30.85 7.54
CA THR A 309 -1.37 30.73 6.11
C THR A 309 -2.47 31.36 5.24
N PHE A 310 -3.74 31.18 5.59
CA PHE A 310 -4.85 31.84 4.90
C PHE A 310 -4.77 33.37 5.05
N LEU A 311 -4.51 33.87 6.27
CA LEU A 311 -4.28 35.30 6.51
C LEU A 311 -3.07 35.81 5.71
N THR A 312 -1.97 35.06 5.68
CA THR A 312 -0.78 35.39 4.87
C THR A 312 -1.12 35.50 3.39
N SER A 313 -2.02 34.67 2.86
CA SER A 313 -2.46 34.79 1.47
C SER A 313 -3.18 36.12 1.20
N ALA A 314 -4.08 36.55 2.10
CA ALA A 314 -4.75 37.84 1.99
C ALA A 314 -3.77 39.02 2.11
N LEU A 315 -2.81 38.94 3.03
CA LEU A 315 -1.75 39.94 3.18
C LEU A 315 -0.84 40.00 1.95
N ALA A 316 -0.57 38.87 1.30
CA ALA A 316 0.23 38.79 0.09
C ALA A 316 -0.46 39.45 -1.12
N ALA A 317 -1.78 39.34 -1.23
CA ALA A 317 -2.54 40.15 -2.18
C ALA A 317 -2.45 41.65 -1.85
N GLY A 318 -2.53 42.01 -0.57
CA GLY A 318 -2.32 43.39 -0.11
C GLY A 318 -0.95 43.95 -0.51
N LEU A 319 0.11 43.14 -0.37
CA LEU A 319 1.46 43.48 -0.84
C LEU A 319 1.48 43.70 -2.36
N ALA A 320 0.92 42.77 -3.14
CA ALA A 320 0.89 42.86 -4.60
C ALA A 320 0.12 44.09 -5.11
N LEU A 321 -0.92 44.52 -4.38
CA LEU A 321 -1.74 45.69 -4.70
C LEU A 321 -1.24 46.99 -4.07
N SER A 322 -0.14 46.97 -3.31
CA SER A 322 0.33 48.14 -2.59
C SER A 322 0.70 49.29 -3.55
N PRO A 323 0.09 50.50 -3.39
CA PRO A 323 0.37 51.63 -4.27
C PRO A 323 1.51 52.52 -3.73
N ALA A 324 1.97 52.31 -2.50
CA ALA A 324 3.08 53.05 -1.90
C ALA A 324 4.04 52.13 -1.16
N VAL A 325 5.31 52.51 -1.10
CA VAL A 325 6.41 51.76 -0.48
C VAL A 325 6.12 51.42 0.99
N TRP A 326 5.61 52.39 1.77
CA TRP A 326 5.32 52.16 3.19
C TRP A 326 4.23 51.10 3.40
N MET A 327 3.23 51.01 2.51
CA MET A 327 2.22 49.95 2.55
C MET A 327 2.84 48.60 2.22
N ALA A 328 3.73 48.56 1.21
CA ALA A 328 4.44 47.34 0.85
C ALA A 328 5.31 46.81 2.01
N ILE A 329 6.05 47.70 2.69
CA ILE A 329 6.83 47.36 3.90
C ILE A 329 5.90 46.82 5.00
N THR A 330 4.75 47.49 5.22
CA THR A 330 3.78 47.08 6.24
C THR A 330 3.22 45.69 5.97
N PHE A 331 2.80 45.41 4.73
CA PHE A 331 2.30 44.08 4.37
C PHE A 331 3.41 43.01 4.46
N SER A 332 4.63 43.30 4.01
CA SER A 332 5.77 42.38 4.17
C SER A 332 6.09 42.09 5.64
N ALA A 333 6.03 43.10 6.51
CA ALA A 333 6.18 42.95 7.97
C ALA A 333 5.08 42.06 8.57
N LEU A 334 3.82 42.27 8.16
CA LEU A 334 2.70 41.44 8.62
C LEU A 334 2.78 40.00 8.11
N ILE A 335 3.21 39.79 6.87
CA ILE A 335 3.46 38.45 6.29
C ILE A 335 4.55 37.74 7.10
N SER A 336 5.69 38.41 7.32
CA SER A 336 6.83 37.84 8.05
C SER A 336 6.46 37.50 9.49
N PHE A 337 5.70 38.37 10.16
CA PHE A 337 5.12 38.12 11.48
C PHE A 337 4.18 36.90 11.48
N SER A 338 3.25 36.82 10.51
CA SER A 338 2.27 35.73 10.39
C SER A 338 2.93 34.38 10.11
N VAL A 339 3.99 34.32 9.31
CA VAL A 339 4.73 33.06 9.08
C VAL A 339 5.50 32.65 10.35
N ALA A 340 6.11 33.62 11.02
CA ALA A 340 6.93 33.40 12.20
C ALA A 340 6.15 32.92 13.44
N ILE A 341 4.93 33.40 13.64
CA ILE A 341 4.13 33.11 14.84
C ILE A 341 3.77 31.63 14.97
N VAL A 342 3.72 30.88 13.87
CA VAL A 342 3.32 29.46 13.89
C VAL A 342 4.50 28.51 13.90
N GLY A 343 5.59 28.85 13.22
CA GLY A 343 6.71 27.94 12.94
C GLY A 343 7.22 27.15 14.16
N PRO A 344 7.54 27.78 15.29
CA PRO A 344 8.08 27.07 16.46
C PRO A 344 7.11 26.05 17.08
N GLY A 345 5.82 26.39 17.14
CA GLY A 345 4.79 25.48 17.66
C GLY A 345 4.55 24.30 16.73
N LEU A 346 4.54 24.53 15.41
CA LEU A 346 4.39 23.47 14.42
C LEU A 346 5.56 22.48 14.48
N LEU A 347 6.81 22.97 14.50
CA LEU A 347 8.00 22.12 14.61
C LEU A 347 8.00 21.31 15.91
N ALA A 348 7.57 21.91 17.03
CA ALA A 348 7.41 21.20 18.29
C ALA A 348 6.34 20.09 18.20
N ALA A 349 5.18 20.37 17.59
CA ALA A 349 4.13 19.36 17.42
C ALA A 349 4.56 18.22 16.48
N LEU A 350 5.22 18.55 15.36
CA LEU A 350 5.78 17.54 14.45
C LEU A 350 6.86 16.70 15.13
N SER A 351 7.71 17.29 15.97
CA SER A 351 8.71 16.53 16.72
C SER A 351 8.14 15.46 17.67
N LEU A 352 6.85 15.57 18.02
CA LEU A 352 6.11 14.60 18.83
C LEU A 352 5.37 13.56 17.99
N ALA A 353 4.91 13.96 16.80
CA ALA A 353 4.21 13.08 15.85
C ALA A 353 5.17 12.23 15.01
N ILE A 354 6.44 12.61 14.91
CA ILE A 354 7.46 11.87 14.15
C ILE A 354 8.22 10.92 15.09
N PRO A 355 8.33 9.62 14.78
CA PRO A 355 9.12 8.67 15.56
C PRO A 355 10.59 9.14 15.72
N PRO A 356 11.16 9.13 16.93
CA PRO A 356 12.51 9.67 17.18
C PRO A 356 13.64 9.07 16.34
N ARG A 357 13.53 7.77 16.00
CA ARG A 357 14.54 7.04 15.22
C ARG A 357 14.59 7.40 13.73
N ALA A 358 13.50 7.97 13.20
CA ALA A 358 13.34 8.40 11.82
C ALA A 358 13.07 9.92 11.73
N ARG A 359 13.49 10.69 12.74
CA ARG A 359 13.07 12.08 12.88
C ARG A 359 13.67 12.99 11.81
N SER A 360 14.91 12.71 11.38
CA SER A 360 15.50 13.46 10.29
C SER A 360 14.75 13.20 8.98
N MET A 361 14.41 11.93 8.69
CA MET A 361 13.55 11.59 7.55
C MET A 361 12.20 12.32 7.61
N GLY A 362 11.51 12.30 8.76
CA GLY A 362 10.19 12.91 8.89
C GLY A 362 10.16 14.41 8.64
N PHE A 363 11.21 15.15 9.02
CA PHE A 363 11.32 16.59 8.73
C PHE A 363 11.66 16.90 7.27
N SER A 364 12.36 16.00 6.57
CA SER A 364 12.85 16.22 5.21
C SER A 364 12.00 15.59 4.11
N MET A 365 11.21 14.57 4.42
CA MET A 365 10.40 13.85 3.43
C MET A 365 9.45 14.77 2.64
N GLY A 366 8.98 15.86 3.27
CA GLY A 366 8.16 16.87 2.61
C GLY A 366 8.87 17.66 1.50
N SER A 367 10.21 17.71 1.49
CA SER A 367 10.97 18.48 0.50
C SER A 367 10.67 18.07 -0.94
N LEU A 368 10.51 16.76 -1.18
CA LEU A 368 10.18 16.22 -2.50
C LEU A 368 8.78 16.64 -2.96
N TRP A 369 7.86 16.88 -2.03
CA TRP A 369 6.52 17.35 -2.33
C TRP A 369 6.47 18.84 -2.67
N ALA A 370 7.51 19.61 -2.34
CA ALA A 370 7.64 20.98 -2.82
C ALA A 370 8.09 21.06 -4.30
N LEU A 371 8.75 20.02 -4.83
CA LEU A 371 9.30 20.01 -6.19
C LEU A 371 8.24 20.25 -7.29
N PRO A 372 7.05 19.60 -7.28
CA PRO A 372 5.99 19.90 -8.26
C PRO A 372 5.60 21.38 -8.28
N GLY A 373 5.61 22.03 -7.11
CA GLY A 373 5.35 23.46 -6.99
C GLY A 373 6.40 24.31 -7.73
N LEU A 374 7.68 23.96 -7.62
CA LEU A 374 8.74 24.73 -8.28
C LEU A 374 8.59 24.78 -9.81
N PHE A 375 8.01 23.75 -10.43
CA PHE A 375 7.72 23.75 -11.88
C PHE A 375 6.64 24.76 -12.29
N ALA A 376 5.83 25.28 -11.36
CA ALA A 376 4.87 26.34 -11.65
C ALA A 376 5.49 27.75 -11.57
N LEU A 377 6.69 27.93 -11.01
CA LEU A 377 7.35 29.24 -10.91
C LEU A 377 7.63 29.88 -12.29
N PRO A 378 8.10 29.16 -13.32
CA PRO A 378 8.26 29.73 -14.66
C PRO A 378 6.94 30.25 -15.24
N LEU A 379 5.81 29.61 -14.93
CA LEU A 379 4.49 30.07 -15.38
C LEU A 379 4.07 31.35 -14.65
N VAL A 380 4.37 31.47 -13.36
CA VAL A 380 4.19 32.73 -12.61
C VAL A 380 5.06 33.84 -13.21
N GLY A 381 6.31 33.55 -13.56
CA GLY A 381 7.21 34.48 -14.23
C GLY A 381 6.67 34.92 -15.59
N TRP A 382 6.20 33.98 -16.42
CA TRP A 382 5.57 34.27 -17.70
C TRP A 382 4.34 35.18 -17.58
N VAL A 383 3.53 35.00 -16.53
CA VAL A 383 2.42 35.92 -16.25
C VAL A 383 2.94 37.31 -15.87
N GLY A 384 4.01 37.38 -15.07
CA GLY A 384 4.71 38.62 -14.75
C GLY A 384 5.23 39.37 -15.98
N ASP A 385 5.85 38.65 -16.92
CA ASP A 385 6.42 39.24 -18.14
C ASP A 385 5.35 39.79 -19.10
N ASN A 386 4.20 39.11 -19.22
CA ASN A 386 3.16 39.47 -20.20
C ASN A 386 2.08 40.41 -19.65
N TRP A 387 1.77 40.34 -18.35
CA TRP A 387 0.70 41.13 -17.71
C TRP A 387 1.18 41.98 -16.54
N GLY A 388 2.49 42.03 -16.30
CA GLY A 388 3.13 42.83 -15.25
C GLY A 388 3.31 42.07 -13.93
N ILE A 389 4.34 42.47 -13.18
CA ILE A 389 4.77 41.79 -11.95
C ILE A 389 3.67 41.67 -10.88
N ARG A 390 2.76 42.65 -10.79
CA ARG A 390 1.61 42.62 -9.86
C ARG A 390 0.68 41.44 -10.15
N GLN A 391 0.45 41.10 -11.41
CA GLN A 391 -0.42 39.99 -11.79
C GLN A 391 0.25 38.65 -11.50
N GLY A 392 1.55 38.52 -11.77
CA GLY A 392 2.33 37.36 -11.35
C GLY A 392 2.27 37.13 -9.83
N MET A 393 2.38 38.21 -9.04
CA MET A 393 2.23 38.14 -7.59
C MET A 393 0.79 37.78 -7.15
N LEU A 394 -0.25 38.33 -7.79
CA LEU A 394 -1.64 38.03 -7.43
C LEU A 394 -2.03 36.58 -7.74
N LEU A 395 -1.49 35.98 -8.79
CA LEU A 395 -1.75 34.59 -9.16
C LEU A 395 -1.39 33.59 -8.03
N MET A 396 -0.38 33.90 -7.24
CA MET A 396 0.08 33.03 -6.15
C MET A 396 -0.82 33.08 -4.90
N THR A 397 -1.63 34.14 -4.73
CA THR A 397 -2.54 34.28 -3.58
C THR A 397 -3.55 33.13 -3.48
N PRO A 398 -4.37 32.84 -4.52
CA PRO A 398 -5.32 31.72 -4.45
C PRO A 398 -4.61 30.37 -4.32
N ILE A 399 -3.42 30.21 -4.90
CA ILE A 399 -2.59 29.00 -4.75
C ILE A 399 -2.21 28.79 -3.27
N LEU A 400 -1.73 29.85 -2.59
CA LEU A 400 -1.41 29.78 -1.16
C LEU A 400 -2.64 29.48 -0.29
N ALA A 401 -3.80 30.06 -0.62
CA ALA A 401 -5.05 29.79 0.08
C ALA A 401 -5.47 28.31 -0.03
N ILE A 402 -5.33 27.68 -1.21
CA ILE A 402 -5.56 26.23 -1.39
C ILE A 402 -4.64 25.43 -0.45
N GLY A 403 -3.35 25.78 -0.39
CA GLY A 403 -2.39 25.17 0.54
C GLY A 403 -2.85 25.26 2.00
N ALA A 404 -3.38 26.41 2.42
CA ALA A 404 -3.91 26.61 3.77
C ALA A 404 -5.09 25.68 4.10
N PHE A 405 -6.03 25.49 3.18
CA PHE A 405 -7.17 24.57 3.37
C PHE A 405 -6.70 23.11 3.50
N ILE A 406 -5.74 22.69 2.67
CA ILE A 406 -5.18 21.33 2.74
C ILE A 406 -4.46 21.13 4.09
N MET A 407 -3.64 22.09 4.54
CA MET A 407 -2.98 22.03 5.85
C MET A 407 -3.98 21.93 7.01
N GLY A 408 -5.11 22.67 6.94
CA GLY A 408 -6.15 22.62 7.96
C GLY A 408 -6.77 21.23 8.16
N SER A 409 -6.79 20.41 7.11
CA SER A 409 -7.28 19.03 7.18
C SER A 409 -6.37 18.10 8.03
N ALA A 410 -5.08 18.44 8.18
CA ALA A 410 -4.12 17.66 8.96
C ALA A 410 -4.40 17.71 10.48
N ALA A 411 -5.14 18.73 10.95
CA ALA A 411 -5.47 18.88 12.37
C ALA A 411 -6.30 17.71 12.93
N LYS A 412 -7.00 16.96 12.06
CA LYS A 412 -7.81 15.81 12.49
C LYS A 412 -6.97 14.60 12.93
N GLY A 413 -5.72 14.48 12.45
CA GLY A 413 -4.90 13.28 12.66
C GLY A 413 -3.76 13.44 13.67
N ILE A 414 -3.36 14.66 14.03
CA ILE A 414 -2.11 14.87 14.78
C ILE A 414 -2.11 14.32 16.20
N VAL A 415 -3.27 14.35 16.87
CA VAL A 415 -3.39 13.81 18.24
C VAL A 415 -3.21 12.29 18.20
N ASP A 416 -3.94 11.62 17.31
CA ASP A 416 -3.83 10.18 17.07
C ASP A 416 -2.40 9.76 16.71
N ASP A 417 -1.74 10.50 15.81
CA ASP A 417 -0.36 10.22 15.40
C ASP A 417 0.62 10.34 16.59
N ILE A 418 0.47 11.37 17.43
CA ILE A 418 1.29 11.56 18.64
C ILE A 418 1.07 10.42 19.64
N ASP A 419 -0.17 10.04 19.87
CA ASP A 419 -0.52 8.97 20.82
C ASP A 419 0.00 7.61 20.33
N GLN A 420 -0.04 7.37 19.02
CA GLN A 420 0.56 6.19 18.40
C GLN A 420 2.09 6.15 18.56
N VAL A 421 2.78 7.27 18.34
CA VAL A 421 4.25 7.32 18.56
C VAL A 421 4.59 7.04 20.02
N ARG A 422 3.80 7.58 20.96
CA ARG A 422 3.98 7.34 22.39
C ARG A 422 3.71 5.88 22.78
N SER A 423 2.62 5.28 22.29
CA SER A 423 2.28 3.88 22.62
C SER A 423 3.34 2.92 22.07
N SER A 424 3.77 3.12 20.82
CA SER A 424 4.88 2.36 20.23
C SER A 424 6.18 2.55 21.00
N ALA A 425 6.51 3.77 21.44
CA ALA A 425 7.71 4.02 22.25
C ALA A 425 7.67 3.32 23.62
N ARG A 426 6.49 3.25 24.26
CA ARG A 426 6.30 2.51 25.53
C ARG A 426 6.54 1.03 25.35
N ALA A 427 5.81 0.41 24.42
CA ALA A 427 5.91 -1.03 24.16
C ALA A 427 7.36 -1.46 23.87
N ARG A 428 8.09 -0.64 23.09
CA ARG A 428 9.51 -0.85 22.80
C ARG A 428 10.40 -0.77 24.04
N SER A 429 10.20 0.25 24.86
CA SER A 429 11.01 0.43 26.07
C SER A 429 10.79 -0.70 27.09
N GLU A 430 9.56 -1.18 27.22
CA GLU A 430 9.23 -2.31 28.09
C GLU A 430 9.90 -3.61 27.60
N ALA A 431 9.80 -3.91 26.30
CA ALA A 431 10.44 -5.08 25.71
C ALA A 431 11.98 -5.04 25.85
N ALA A 432 12.60 -3.89 25.61
CA ALA A 432 14.05 -3.72 25.77
C ALA A 432 14.51 -3.92 27.23
N LEU A 433 13.72 -3.43 28.20
CA LEU A 433 14.01 -3.61 29.63
C LEU A 433 13.88 -5.08 30.05
N GLN A 434 12.78 -5.74 29.67
CA GLN A 434 12.57 -7.17 29.94
C GLN A 434 13.70 -8.02 29.36
N ARG A 435 14.24 -7.62 28.20
CA ARG A 435 15.38 -8.30 27.58
C ARG A 435 16.65 -8.15 28.39
N LYS A 436 16.95 -6.95 28.89
CA LYS A 436 18.10 -6.71 29.78
C LYS A 436 18.00 -7.55 31.07
N LYS A 437 16.77 -7.85 31.52
CA LYS A 437 16.50 -8.71 32.68
C LYS A 437 16.50 -10.22 32.38
N GLY A 438 16.66 -10.63 31.12
CA GLY A 438 16.60 -12.03 30.70
C GLY A 438 15.17 -12.62 30.67
N GLU A 439 14.15 -11.77 30.74
CA GLU A 439 12.73 -12.17 30.82
C GLU A 439 11.99 -11.96 29.48
N ALA A 440 12.62 -11.35 28.47
CA ALA A 440 11.94 -11.02 27.23
C ALA A 440 11.63 -12.26 26.38
N LYS A 441 10.38 -12.30 25.94
CA LYS A 441 9.93 -13.18 24.85
C LYS A 441 10.61 -12.79 23.54
N LEU A 442 10.72 -13.75 22.64
CA LEU A 442 11.40 -13.57 21.35
C LEU A 442 10.58 -12.69 20.40
N LEU A 443 9.26 -12.92 20.33
CA LEU A 443 8.33 -12.11 19.55
C LEU A 443 7.23 -11.55 20.45
N LEU A 444 6.94 -10.26 20.30
CA LEU A 444 5.89 -9.54 21.01
C LEU A 444 5.09 -8.71 20.00
N THR A 445 3.76 -8.80 20.03
CA THR A 445 2.89 -7.83 19.36
C THR A 445 2.10 -7.05 20.39
N ARG A 446 1.99 -5.73 20.23
CA ARG A 446 1.25 -4.85 21.14
C ARG A 446 0.32 -3.94 20.36
N ASP A 447 -0.98 -4.01 20.63
CA ASP A 447 -2.06 -3.24 20.00
C ASP A 447 -1.96 -3.23 18.46
N VAL A 448 -1.63 -4.37 17.86
CA VAL A 448 -1.45 -4.44 16.40
C VAL A 448 -2.81 -4.28 15.72
N GLN A 449 -2.89 -3.28 14.85
CA GLN A 449 -4.06 -2.98 14.04
C GLN A 449 -3.65 -2.95 12.58
N VAL A 450 -4.46 -3.57 11.72
CA VAL A 450 -4.20 -3.70 10.29
C VAL A 450 -5.50 -3.49 9.55
N SER A 451 -5.45 -2.65 8.53
CA SER A 451 -6.55 -2.37 7.62
C SER A 451 -6.11 -2.62 6.18
N TYR A 452 -7.02 -3.15 5.39
CA TYR A 452 -6.91 -3.13 3.93
C TYR A 452 -7.82 -2.01 3.43
N ASP A 453 -7.19 -0.95 2.91
CA ASP A 453 -7.85 0.30 2.51
C ASP A 453 -8.71 0.92 3.61
N LYS A 454 -10.05 0.79 3.50
CA LYS A 454 -11.01 1.35 4.45
C LYS A 454 -11.55 0.30 5.45
N VAL A 455 -11.17 -0.96 5.28
CA VAL A 455 -11.68 -2.07 6.10
C VAL A 455 -10.61 -2.50 7.08
N GLN A 456 -10.85 -2.23 8.37
CA GLN A 456 -10.00 -2.72 9.44
C GLN A 456 -10.25 -4.20 9.67
N VAL A 457 -9.17 -4.99 9.72
CA VAL A 457 -9.20 -6.44 9.94
C VAL A 457 -8.72 -6.81 11.33
N LEU A 458 -7.65 -6.19 11.83
CA LEU A 458 -7.13 -6.42 13.19
C LEU A 458 -7.45 -5.22 14.09
N PHE A 459 -7.93 -5.50 15.30
CA PHE A 459 -8.44 -4.51 16.25
C PHE A 459 -7.71 -4.58 17.60
N GLY A 460 -6.38 -4.46 17.57
CA GLY A 460 -5.53 -4.43 18.76
C GLY A 460 -5.17 -5.85 19.18
N VAL A 461 -4.24 -6.47 18.46
CA VAL A 461 -3.82 -7.86 18.68
C VAL A 461 -2.52 -7.91 19.48
N ASP A 462 -2.61 -8.57 20.64
CA ASP A 462 -1.50 -8.83 21.55
C ASP A 462 -1.17 -10.32 21.57
N ILE A 463 0.05 -10.69 21.16
CA ILE A 463 0.59 -12.06 21.27
C ILE A 463 2.04 -12.03 21.73
N ASP A 464 2.44 -13.07 22.46
CA ASP A 464 3.78 -13.23 23.03
C ASP A 464 4.29 -14.65 22.78
N VAL A 465 5.49 -14.77 22.22
CA VAL A 465 6.10 -16.06 21.88
C VAL A 465 7.55 -16.12 22.35
N ALA A 466 7.88 -17.08 23.21
CA ALA A 466 9.25 -17.30 23.68
C ALA A 466 10.09 -18.08 22.66
N GLU A 467 11.40 -18.07 22.87
CA GLU A 467 12.34 -18.91 22.14
C GLU A 467 12.01 -20.40 22.36
N GLY A 468 11.99 -21.19 21.27
CA GLY A 468 11.61 -22.60 21.29
C GLY A 468 10.14 -22.91 21.64
N GLU A 469 9.28 -21.90 21.85
CA GLU A 469 7.86 -22.10 22.18
C GLU A 469 7.04 -22.39 20.92
N ILE A 470 6.13 -23.37 20.99
CA ILE A 470 5.12 -23.62 19.96
C ILE A 470 3.79 -23.04 20.43
N VAL A 471 3.25 -22.08 19.68
CA VAL A 471 1.97 -21.42 19.97
C VAL A 471 0.99 -21.69 18.84
N ALA A 472 -0.22 -22.14 19.19
CA ALA A 472 -1.31 -22.30 18.22
C ALA A 472 -2.18 -21.04 18.15
N LEU A 473 -2.42 -20.53 16.93
CA LEU A 473 -3.38 -19.45 16.66
C LEU A 473 -4.64 -20.03 16.01
N LEU A 474 -5.69 -20.15 16.81
CA LEU A 474 -6.98 -20.72 16.43
C LEU A 474 -8.01 -19.62 16.17
N GLY A 475 -9.05 -19.93 15.39
CA GLY A 475 -10.16 -18.99 15.15
C GLY A 475 -10.95 -19.32 13.89
N THR A 476 -12.10 -18.68 13.73
CA THR A 476 -12.97 -18.85 12.56
C THR A 476 -12.36 -18.33 11.26
N ASN A 477 -12.94 -18.72 10.12
CA ASN A 477 -12.55 -18.16 8.83
C ASN A 477 -12.87 -16.68 8.78
N GLY A 478 -11.90 -15.88 8.32
CA GLY A 478 -12.01 -14.42 8.36
C GLY A 478 -11.75 -13.79 9.74
N ALA A 479 -11.28 -14.54 10.74
CA ALA A 479 -10.90 -13.97 12.03
C ALA A 479 -9.69 -13.02 11.96
N GLY A 480 -8.90 -13.07 10.88
CA GLY A 480 -7.71 -12.23 10.65
C GLY A 480 -6.36 -12.94 10.87
N LYS A 481 -6.33 -14.27 11.02
CA LYS A 481 -5.12 -15.05 11.41
C LYS A 481 -3.97 -14.83 10.43
N SER A 482 -4.20 -15.09 9.14
CA SER A 482 -3.23 -14.84 8.07
C SER A 482 -2.83 -13.36 7.96
N THR A 483 -3.74 -12.43 8.29
CA THR A 483 -3.43 -10.99 8.33
C THR A 483 -2.43 -10.66 9.43
N LEU A 484 -2.54 -11.30 10.61
CA LEU A 484 -1.55 -11.14 11.68
C LEU A 484 -0.17 -11.67 11.26
N LEU A 485 -0.11 -12.84 10.62
CA LEU A 485 1.14 -13.40 10.11
C LEU A 485 1.78 -12.49 9.06
N LYS A 486 0.98 -11.98 8.11
CA LYS A 486 1.43 -11.00 7.10
C LYS A 486 1.92 -9.70 7.73
N ALA A 487 1.35 -9.29 8.87
CA ALA A 487 1.82 -8.13 9.62
C ALA A 487 3.18 -8.38 10.28
N ILE A 488 3.35 -9.55 10.91
CA ILE A 488 4.61 -9.95 11.55
C ILE A 488 5.74 -10.12 10.53
N SER A 489 5.46 -10.66 9.35
CA SER A 489 6.44 -10.79 8.25
C SER A 489 6.66 -9.49 7.46
N GLY A 490 5.91 -8.42 7.77
CA GLY A 490 5.96 -7.11 7.10
C GLY A 490 5.42 -7.09 5.67
N VAL A 491 4.82 -8.19 5.20
CA VAL A 491 4.13 -8.29 3.90
C VAL A 491 2.95 -7.32 3.85
N THR A 492 2.26 -7.14 4.98
CA THR A 492 1.26 -6.09 5.19
C THR A 492 1.75 -5.21 6.33
N GLU A 493 1.80 -3.89 6.15
CA GLU A 493 2.24 -2.99 7.22
C GLU A 493 1.12 -2.76 8.24
N ALA A 494 1.44 -2.87 9.52
CA ALA A 494 0.53 -2.47 10.58
C ALA A 494 0.23 -0.97 10.51
N ASP A 495 -1.03 -0.60 10.76
CA ASP A 495 -1.46 0.79 10.84
C ASP A 495 -1.17 1.38 12.22
N ARG A 496 -1.33 0.56 13.27
CA ARG A 496 -1.04 0.91 14.67
C ARG A 496 -0.46 -0.29 15.42
N GLY A 497 0.07 -0.01 16.59
CA GLY A 497 0.72 -1.00 17.46
C GLY A 497 2.21 -1.09 17.25
N ALA A 498 2.81 -2.12 17.86
CA ALA A 498 4.22 -2.44 17.75
C ALA A 498 4.41 -3.95 17.60
N ILE A 499 5.31 -4.36 16.70
CA ILE A 499 5.79 -5.73 16.51
C ILE A 499 7.28 -5.71 16.85
N ILE A 500 7.65 -6.44 17.90
CA ILE A 500 9.00 -6.42 18.46
C ILE A 500 9.56 -7.83 18.35
N LEU A 501 10.67 -7.97 17.63
CA LEU A 501 11.45 -9.19 17.51
C LEU A 501 12.77 -9.00 18.25
N ASP A 502 13.00 -9.81 19.27
CA ASP A 502 14.27 -9.86 19.99
C ASP A 502 14.69 -8.51 20.59
N GLY A 503 13.70 -7.70 20.99
CA GLY A 503 13.89 -6.32 21.47
C GLY A 503 14.02 -5.25 20.38
N ARG A 504 14.07 -5.62 19.10
CA ARG A 504 14.03 -4.69 17.95
C ARG A 504 12.59 -4.52 17.47
N ASP A 505 12.15 -3.28 17.31
CA ASP A 505 10.90 -2.98 16.60
C ASP A 505 11.06 -3.21 15.10
N ILE A 506 10.20 -4.05 14.55
CA ILE A 506 10.14 -4.44 13.13
C ILE A 506 8.83 -4.03 12.46
N THR A 507 7.94 -3.29 13.15
CA THR A 507 6.58 -2.97 12.69
C THR A 507 6.52 -2.41 11.26
N HIS A 508 7.51 -1.59 10.89
CA HIS A 508 7.61 -0.94 9.58
C HIS A 508 8.88 -1.34 8.82
N ALA A 509 9.61 -2.35 9.31
CA ALA A 509 10.75 -2.90 8.59
C ALA A 509 10.23 -3.60 7.31
N PRO A 510 10.96 -3.52 6.19
CA PRO A 510 10.52 -4.18 4.97
C PRO A 510 10.68 -5.72 5.08
N PRO A 511 9.86 -6.52 4.36
CA PRO A 511 9.83 -7.98 4.48
C PRO A 511 11.20 -8.64 4.32
N ASN A 512 12.03 -8.14 3.42
CA ASN A 512 13.37 -8.67 3.18
C ASN A 512 14.32 -8.44 4.38
N GLU A 513 14.16 -7.34 5.12
CA GLU A 513 14.92 -7.09 6.34
C GLU A 513 14.38 -7.93 7.50
N ILE A 514 13.06 -8.11 7.60
CA ILE A 514 12.42 -8.97 8.61
C ILE A 514 12.83 -10.43 8.42
N ALA A 515 12.85 -10.91 7.18
CA ALA A 515 13.32 -12.25 6.86
C ALA A 515 14.79 -12.45 7.25
N ALA A 516 15.65 -11.46 6.99
CA ALA A 516 17.06 -11.49 7.41
C ALA A 516 17.25 -11.47 8.94
N LEU A 517 16.26 -11.01 9.71
CA LEU A 517 16.26 -11.11 11.17
C LEU A 517 15.79 -12.49 11.70
N GLY A 518 15.41 -13.39 10.79
CA GLY A 518 15.05 -14.77 11.11
C GLY A 518 13.56 -15.02 11.28
N ILE A 519 12.67 -14.20 10.71
CA ILE A 519 11.24 -14.54 10.60
C ILE A 519 10.99 -15.19 9.24
N SER A 520 10.48 -16.42 9.25
CA SER A 520 10.10 -17.15 8.05
C SER A 520 8.63 -17.53 8.11
N GLN A 521 7.92 -17.39 6.99
CA GLN A 521 6.50 -17.70 6.87
C GLN A 521 6.30 -18.80 5.82
N LEU A 522 5.61 -19.87 6.20
CA LEU A 522 5.08 -20.89 5.31
C LEU A 522 3.62 -20.56 4.98
N PRO A 523 3.31 -20.03 3.79
CA PRO A 523 1.93 -19.72 3.39
C PRO A 523 1.14 -21.00 3.05
N GLY A 524 -0.14 -21.03 3.40
CA GLY A 524 -1.02 -22.16 3.09
C GLY A 524 -1.21 -22.36 1.59
N GLY A 525 -0.94 -23.57 1.09
CA GLY A 525 -1.19 -23.99 -0.30
C GLY A 525 -0.34 -23.31 -1.40
N HIS A 526 0.56 -22.38 -1.07
CA HIS A 526 1.27 -21.52 -2.04
C HIS A 526 2.77 -21.37 -1.74
N ALA A 527 3.40 -22.34 -1.08
CA ALA A 527 4.77 -22.23 -0.59
C ALA A 527 5.89 -22.52 -1.61
N ILE A 528 5.54 -22.99 -2.82
CA ILE A 528 6.48 -23.49 -3.82
C ILE A 528 6.30 -22.82 -5.18
N PHE A 529 7.34 -22.84 -6.00
CA PHE A 529 7.30 -22.50 -7.41
C PHE A 529 7.03 -23.77 -8.23
N PRO A 530 5.80 -24.00 -8.72
CA PRO A 530 5.39 -25.29 -9.27
C PRO A 530 6.16 -25.68 -10.55
N ASN A 531 6.53 -24.68 -11.37
CA ASN A 531 7.25 -24.88 -12.63
C ASN A 531 8.75 -25.11 -12.43
N LEU A 532 9.27 -24.83 -11.24
CA LEU A 532 10.67 -25.09 -10.90
C LEU A 532 10.81 -26.50 -10.33
N THR A 533 11.95 -27.13 -10.57
CA THR A 533 12.29 -28.41 -9.96
C THR A 533 12.42 -28.30 -8.44
N VAL A 534 12.36 -29.42 -7.72
CA VAL A 534 12.65 -29.46 -6.28
C VAL A 534 14.01 -28.82 -5.97
N LYS A 535 15.03 -29.14 -6.76
CA LYS A 535 16.36 -28.53 -6.67
C LYS A 535 16.31 -26.99 -6.79
N GLU A 536 15.60 -26.48 -7.79
CA GLU A 536 15.53 -25.04 -8.07
C GLU A 536 14.72 -24.29 -7.01
N ASN A 537 13.65 -24.89 -6.47
CA ASN A 537 12.91 -24.36 -5.33
C ASN A 537 13.79 -24.20 -4.09
N ILE A 538 14.53 -25.27 -3.75
CA ILE A 538 15.52 -25.26 -2.68
C ILE A 538 16.59 -24.17 -2.95
N ALA A 539 17.11 -24.08 -4.17
CA ALA A 539 18.10 -23.06 -4.53
C ALA A 539 17.54 -21.63 -4.39
N ALA A 540 16.30 -21.38 -4.82
CA ALA A 540 15.65 -20.08 -4.71
C ALA A 540 15.47 -19.63 -3.25
N SER A 541 15.17 -20.56 -2.35
CA SER A 541 15.03 -20.26 -0.91
C SER A 541 16.34 -19.90 -0.19
N ARG A 542 17.50 -20.09 -0.83
CA ARG A 542 18.83 -19.84 -0.23
C ARG A 542 19.32 -18.40 -0.36
N TRP A 543 18.59 -17.54 -1.05
CA TRP A 543 19.06 -16.17 -1.33
C TRP A 543 19.34 -15.34 -0.07
N LEU A 544 18.73 -15.68 1.08
CA LEU A 544 18.90 -14.98 2.37
C LEU A 544 19.83 -15.69 3.36
N SER A 545 20.60 -16.71 2.94
CA SER A 545 21.42 -17.49 3.87
C SER A 545 22.50 -16.63 4.57
N PRO A 546 22.66 -16.69 5.91
CA PRO A 546 23.59 -15.84 6.67
C PRO A 546 25.04 -15.87 6.17
N THR A 547 25.45 -17.02 5.62
CA THR A 547 26.78 -17.26 5.05
C THR A 547 27.04 -16.45 3.77
N GLN A 548 26.01 -16.01 3.04
CA GLN A 548 26.15 -15.17 1.84
C GLN A 548 26.23 -13.67 2.13
N GLN A 549 25.85 -13.21 3.33
CA GLN A 549 25.91 -11.79 3.69
C GLN A 549 27.26 -11.38 4.31
N ALA A 550 28.00 -12.33 4.91
CA ALA A 550 29.32 -12.07 5.50
C ALA A 550 30.44 -11.96 4.45
N ASP A 551 30.32 -12.66 3.33
CA ASP A 551 31.23 -12.60 2.21
C ASP A 551 30.51 -11.98 1.01
N ASN A 552 30.86 -10.76 0.62
CA ASN A 552 30.46 -10.13 -0.67
C ASN A 552 31.03 -10.87 -1.90
N SER A 553 31.19 -12.19 -1.82
CA SER A 553 31.71 -13.06 -2.85
C SER A 553 30.57 -13.49 -3.78
N PRO A 554 30.76 -13.50 -5.10
CA PRO A 554 29.79 -14.11 -6.02
C PRO A 554 29.53 -15.58 -5.63
N PRO A 555 28.36 -16.15 -5.96
CA PRO A 555 28.01 -17.51 -5.55
C PRO A 555 29.03 -18.53 -6.09
N SER A 556 30.01 -18.91 -5.25
CA SER A 556 30.96 -19.96 -5.58
C SER A 556 30.27 -21.31 -5.39
N SER A 557 29.96 -21.95 -6.50
CA SER A 557 28.96 -22.98 -6.72
C SER A 557 29.37 -24.42 -6.37
N THR A 558 30.11 -24.70 -5.29
CA THR A 558 30.54 -26.11 -5.11
C THR A 558 30.82 -26.64 -3.70
N LYS A 559 31.25 -25.84 -2.72
CA LYS A 559 31.68 -26.40 -1.42
C LYS A 559 30.58 -26.53 -0.35
N ASN A 560 29.57 -25.65 -0.35
CA ASN A 560 28.49 -25.69 0.65
C ASN A 560 27.23 -26.47 0.20
N GLU A 561 27.05 -26.68 -1.11
CA GLU A 561 25.84 -27.34 -1.63
C GLU A 561 25.64 -28.77 -1.10
N SER A 562 26.73 -29.47 -0.78
CA SER A 562 26.69 -30.89 -0.37
C SER A 562 26.32 -31.09 1.10
N GLY A 563 26.78 -30.22 1.99
CA GLY A 563 26.45 -30.28 3.42
C GLY A 563 25.00 -29.91 3.72
N GLU A 564 24.51 -28.88 3.02
CA GLU A 564 23.19 -28.29 3.25
C GLU A 564 22.08 -29.04 2.48
N ARG A 565 22.39 -29.60 1.30
CA ARG A 565 21.54 -30.62 0.66
C ARG A 565 21.27 -31.76 1.64
N ASN A 566 22.27 -32.18 2.41
CA ASN A 566 22.09 -33.25 3.37
C ASN A 566 21.18 -32.87 4.54
N GLU A 567 21.00 -31.60 4.88
CA GLU A 567 20.18 -31.19 6.03
C GLU A 567 18.68 -31.16 5.71
N ALA A 568 18.28 -30.51 4.61
CA ALA A 568 16.90 -30.54 4.14
C ALA A 568 16.44 -31.98 3.79
N LEU A 569 17.33 -32.79 3.18
CA LEU A 569 17.04 -34.19 2.87
C LEU A 569 17.06 -35.12 4.10
N LYS A 570 17.67 -34.70 5.22
CA LYS A 570 17.57 -35.42 6.50
C LYS A 570 16.21 -35.20 7.13
N LEU A 571 15.68 -33.99 7.07
CA LEU A 571 14.37 -33.64 7.63
C LEU A 571 13.22 -34.17 6.78
N PHE A 572 13.36 -34.15 5.44
CA PHE A 572 12.35 -34.61 4.50
C PHE A 572 12.95 -35.57 3.46
N PRO A 573 13.17 -36.85 3.79
CA PRO A 573 13.75 -37.81 2.87
C PRO A 573 12.90 -38.05 1.61
N GLU A 574 11.58 -37.83 1.66
CA GLU A 574 10.64 -38.10 0.57
C GLU A 574 10.83 -37.18 -0.65
N ILE A 575 11.32 -35.95 -0.45
CA ILE A 575 11.62 -35.02 -1.55
C ILE A 575 12.97 -35.33 -2.22
N LYS A 576 13.78 -36.22 -1.64
CA LYS A 576 15.08 -36.65 -2.19
C LYS A 576 14.94 -37.38 -3.52
N GLU A 577 13.96 -38.27 -3.60
CA GLU A 577 13.73 -39.12 -4.77
C GLU A 577 13.21 -38.32 -5.96
N ARG A 578 12.62 -37.15 -5.68
CA ARG A 578 12.00 -36.24 -6.64
C ARG A 578 12.87 -35.01 -6.96
N TRP A 579 14.15 -35.03 -6.61
CA TRP A 579 15.05 -33.86 -6.63
C TRP A 579 15.09 -33.09 -7.96
N HIS A 580 14.97 -33.80 -9.08
CA HIS A 580 15.03 -33.25 -10.44
C HIS A 580 13.65 -33.10 -11.09
N GLU A 581 12.57 -33.46 -10.40
CA GLU A 581 11.22 -33.34 -10.93
C GLU A 581 10.66 -31.93 -10.66
N PRO A 582 9.81 -31.39 -11.56
CA PRO A 582 9.03 -30.19 -11.31
C PRO A 582 8.21 -30.33 -10.02
N ALA A 583 8.18 -29.28 -9.19
CA ALA A 583 7.47 -29.31 -7.93
C ALA A 583 5.95 -29.49 -8.09
N ALA A 584 5.39 -29.13 -9.26
CA ALA A 584 4.00 -29.41 -9.64
C ALA A 584 3.64 -30.91 -9.62
N ASN A 585 4.60 -31.80 -9.87
CA ASN A 585 4.38 -33.24 -9.91
C ASN A 585 4.35 -33.90 -8.52
N LEU A 586 4.72 -33.16 -7.48
CA LEU A 586 4.68 -33.64 -6.10
C LEU A 586 3.24 -33.74 -5.59
N SER A 587 2.97 -34.74 -4.75
CA SER A 587 1.71 -34.77 -3.98
C SER A 587 1.61 -33.56 -3.04
N GLY A 588 0.41 -33.14 -2.67
CA GLY A 588 0.21 -31.97 -1.78
C GLY A 588 1.02 -32.06 -0.47
N GLY A 589 1.17 -33.26 0.10
CA GLY A 589 2.02 -33.49 1.27
C GLY A 589 3.51 -33.27 1.01
N GLN A 590 4.00 -33.74 -0.14
CA GLN A 590 5.39 -33.51 -0.55
C GLN A 590 5.65 -32.05 -0.91
N GLN A 591 4.66 -31.35 -1.48
CA GLN A 591 4.74 -29.90 -1.73
C GLN A 591 4.85 -29.13 -0.41
N GLN A 592 4.08 -29.52 0.62
CA GLN A 592 4.17 -28.91 1.95
C GLN A 592 5.54 -29.17 2.61
N MET A 593 6.07 -30.40 2.51
CA MET A 593 7.42 -30.73 3.00
C MET A 593 8.50 -29.92 2.28
N LEU A 594 8.39 -29.73 0.96
CA LEU A 594 9.30 -28.87 0.20
C LEU A 594 9.20 -27.41 0.66
N GLY A 595 7.98 -26.89 0.83
CA GLY A 595 7.77 -25.53 1.35
C GLY A 595 8.37 -25.35 2.75
N LEU A 596 8.19 -26.31 3.65
CA LEU A 596 8.78 -26.28 4.99
C LEU A 596 10.32 -26.36 4.92
N ALA A 597 10.88 -27.20 4.04
CA ALA A 597 12.32 -27.24 3.79
C ALA A 597 12.87 -25.89 3.30
N MET A 598 12.15 -25.23 2.38
CA MET A 598 12.49 -23.89 1.90
C MET A 598 12.46 -22.85 3.02
N ALA A 599 11.43 -22.86 3.85
CA ALA A 599 11.29 -21.94 4.98
C ALA A 599 12.44 -22.05 5.98
N LEU A 600 12.96 -23.28 6.19
CA LEU A 600 14.02 -23.59 7.15
C LEU A 600 15.44 -23.23 6.68
N HIS A 601 15.68 -23.05 5.38
CA HIS A 601 17.02 -22.65 4.90
C HIS A 601 17.48 -21.29 5.43
N SER A 602 16.54 -20.42 5.82
CA SER A 602 16.85 -19.14 6.45
C SER A 602 17.34 -19.26 7.91
N ALA A 603 17.40 -20.47 8.47
CA ALA A 603 17.62 -20.74 9.89
C ALA A 603 16.72 -19.85 10.77
N PRO A 604 15.39 -19.99 10.64
CA PRO A 604 14.46 -19.06 11.27
C PRO A 604 14.53 -19.11 12.79
N ARG A 605 14.52 -17.93 13.40
CA ARG A 605 14.28 -17.72 14.83
C ARG A 605 12.79 -17.80 15.16
N VAL A 606 11.95 -17.35 14.23
CA VAL A 606 10.49 -17.47 14.30
C VAL A 606 9.99 -18.10 13.00
N LEU A 607 9.35 -19.26 13.11
CA LEU A 607 8.69 -19.95 12.00
C LEU A 607 7.18 -19.81 12.14
N MET A 608 6.54 -19.14 11.19
CA MET A 608 5.08 -18.99 11.13
C MET A 608 4.51 -19.91 10.07
N ILE A 609 3.53 -20.74 10.43
CA ILE A 609 2.91 -21.72 9.53
C ILE A 609 1.44 -21.35 9.39
N ASP A 610 1.01 -20.99 8.17
CA ASP A 610 -0.38 -20.66 7.87
C ASP A 610 -1.11 -21.90 7.33
N GLU A 611 -1.95 -22.52 8.16
CA GLU A 611 -2.76 -23.71 7.81
C GLU A 611 -1.93 -24.93 7.40
N LEU A 612 -1.30 -25.59 8.39
CA LEU A 612 -0.45 -26.76 8.16
C LEU A 612 -1.21 -27.93 7.52
N SER A 613 -2.45 -28.18 7.96
CA SER A 613 -3.22 -29.37 7.60
C SER A 613 -4.10 -29.24 6.35
N LEU A 614 -4.18 -28.05 5.74
CA LEU A 614 -5.10 -27.79 4.63
C LEU A 614 -4.80 -28.70 3.43
N GLY A 615 -5.81 -29.48 3.01
CA GLY A 615 -5.71 -30.35 1.82
C GLY A 615 -4.77 -31.55 1.97
N LEU A 616 -4.28 -31.84 3.18
CA LEU A 616 -3.39 -32.97 3.44
C LEU A 616 -4.12 -34.18 4.02
N ALA A 617 -3.66 -35.38 3.66
CA ALA A 617 -4.12 -36.61 4.29
C ALA A 617 -3.61 -36.68 5.75
N PRO A 618 -4.39 -37.24 6.71
CA PRO A 618 -4.01 -37.30 8.13
C PRO A 618 -2.63 -37.93 8.38
N ALA A 619 -2.29 -39.00 7.65
CA ALA A 619 -1.00 -39.68 7.76
C ALA A 619 0.19 -38.79 7.37
N VAL A 620 -0.01 -37.77 6.51
CA VAL A 620 1.03 -36.80 6.16
C VAL A 620 1.21 -35.81 7.32
N VAL A 621 0.11 -35.35 7.92
CA VAL A 621 0.15 -34.44 9.06
C VAL A 621 0.90 -35.09 10.23
N GLU A 622 0.57 -36.34 10.57
CA GLU A 622 1.25 -37.11 11.63
C GLU A 622 2.77 -37.23 11.43
N ARG A 623 3.26 -37.20 10.19
CA ARG A 623 4.69 -37.23 9.88
C ARG A 623 5.37 -35.87 10.02
N ILE A 624 4.65 -34.77 9.82
CA ILE A 624 5.22 -33.41 9.87
C ILE A 624 5.31 -32.89 11.32
N LEU A 625 4.39 -33.28 12.21
CA LEU A 625 4.38 -32.77 13.60
C LEU A 625 5.67 -33.06 14.38
N PRO A 626 6.28 -34.27 14.33
CA PRO A 626 7.55 -34.54 15.00
C PRO A 626 8.68 -33.62 14.53
N VAL A 627 8.71 -33.30 13.23
CA VAL A 627 9.71 -32.40 12.65
C VAL A 627 9.54 -30.99 13.20
N ILE A 628 8.31 -30.49 13.30
CA ILE A 628 8.05 -29.17 13.90
C ILE A 628 8.45 -29.12 15.38
N LYS A 629 8.15 -30.19 16.14
CA LYS A 629 8.59 -30.30 17.54
C LYS A 629 10.11 -30.31 17.67
N GLN A 630 10.82 -30.99 16.76
CA GLN A 630 12.28 -30.99 16.73
C GLN A 630 12.84 -29.60 16.39
N ILE A 631 12.24 -28.89 15.45
CA ILE A 631 12.63 -27.51 15.09
C ILE A 631 12.47 -26.59 16.30
N ALA A 632 11.35 -26.70 17.03
CA ALA A 632 11.11 -25.92 18.24
C ALA A 632 12.11 -26.26 19.36
N ALA A 633 12.40 -27.54 19.57
CA ALA A 633 13.39 -28.00 20.54
C ALA A 633 14.81 -27.48 20.26
N ASN A 634 15.11 -27.14 19.00
CA ASN A 634 16.38 -26.52 18.61
C ASN A 634 16.41 -24.99 18.83
N GLY A 635 15.36 -24.39 19.42
CA GLY A 635 15.29 -22.98 19.80
C GLY A 635 14.43 -22.10 18.87
N THR A 636 13.91 -22.62 17.76
CA THR A 636 13.02 -21.85 16.88
C THR A 636 11.65 -21.66 17.53
N ALA A 637 11.18 -20.42 17.68
CA ALA A 637 9.80 -20.16 18.06
C ALA A 637 8.86 -20.53 16.89
N VAL A 638 7.76 -21.24 17.15
CA VAL A 638 6.83 -21.66 16.11
C VAL A 638 5.42 -21.11 16.37
N ILE A 639 4.85 -20.39 15.40
CA ILE A 639 3.46 -19.96 15.42
C ILE A 639 2.70 -20.76 14.38
N ILE A 640 1.75 -21.58 14.82
CA ILE A 640 0.96 -22.44 13.95
C ILE A 640 -0.46 -21.92 13.88
N VAL A 641 -0.88 -21.45 12.71
CA VAL A 641 -2.27 -21.14 12.44
C VAL A 641 -2.98 -22.42 12.03
N GLU A 642 -4.02 -22.77 12.78
CA GLU A 642 -4.80 -23.96 12.50
C GLU A 642 -6.30 -23.73 12.62
N GLN A 643 -7.05 -24.55 11.89
CA GLN A 643 -8.52 -24.65 12.06
C GLN A 643 -8.87 -25.88 12.91
N SER A 644 -8.00 -26.90 12.91
CA SER A 644 -8.19 -28.10 13.71
C SER A 644 -7.74 -27.90 15.15
N VAL A 645 -8.71 -27.86 16.07
CA VAL A 645 -8.46 -27.77 17.52
C VAL A 645 -7.69 -28.99 18.02
N ASN A 646 -8.02 -30.19 17.52
CA ASN A 646 -7.34 -31.44 17.88
C ASN A 646 -5.87 -31.42 17.48
N LEU A 647 -5.56 -30.84 16.31
CA LEU A 647 -4.18 -30.69 15.86
C LEU A 647 -3.41 -29.72 16.73
N ALA A 648 -4.00 -28.56 17.04
CA ALA A 648 -3.41 -27.58 17.94
C ALA A 648 -3.09 -28.16 19.33
N LEU A 649 -4.01 -28.95 19.90
CA LEU A 649 -3.82 -29.66 21.18
C LEU A 649 -2.67 -30.67 21.13
N THR A 650 -2.40 -31.24 19.95
CA THR A 650 -1.35 -32.26 19.79
C THR A 650 0.04 -31.64 19.67
N ILE A 651 0.13 -30.41 19.14
CA ILE A 651 1.40 -29.79 18.78
C ILE A 651 1.83 -28.63 19.68
N ALA A 652 0.89 -27.92 20.30
CA ALA A 652 1.17 -26.71 21.08
C ALA A 652 0.65 -26.82 22.52
N ASP A 653 1.43 -26.29 23.46
CA ASP A 653 1.04 -26.22 24.88
C ASP A 653 0.22 -24.96 25.20
N ARG A 654 0.37 -23.91 24.38
CA ARG A 654 -0.32 -22.62 24.52
C ARG A 654 -1.07 -22.26 23.25
N ALA A 655 -2.25 -21.67 23.40
CA ALA A 655 -3.06 -21.21 22.28
C ALA A 655 -3.61 -19.81 22.47
N TYR A 656 -3.73 -19.12 21.34
CA TYR A 656 -4.51 -17.92 21.18
C TYR A 656 -5.78 -18.24 20.38
N PHE A 657 -6.94 -17.79 20.86
CA PHE A 657 -8.17 -17.83 20.08
C PHE A 657 -8.53 -16.44 19.56
N MET A 658 -8.67 -16.32 18.24
CA MET A 658 -8.98 -15.06 17.58
C MET A 658 -10.38 -15.08 16.94
N GLU A 659 -11.13 -14.01 17.17
CA GLU A 659 -12.46 -13.81 16.59
C GLU A 659 -12.64 -12.35 16.19
N LYS A 660 -13.05 -12.11 14.94
CA LYS A 660 -13.29 -10.75 14.39
C LYS A 660 -12.12 -9.79 14.64
N GLY A 661 -10.89 -10.26 14.41
CA GLY A 661 -9.68 -9.46 14.52
C GLY A 661 -9.21 -9.14 15.94
N LYS A 662 -9.73 -9.85 16.97
CA LYS A 662 -9.34 -9.68 18.37
C LYS A 662 -9.01 -11.02 19.02
N ILE A 663 -8.01 -11.01 19.90
CA ILE A 663 -7.72 -12.13 20.78
C ILE A 663 -8.82 -12.21 21.86
N ARG A 664 -9.48 -13.36 21.95
CA ARG A 664 -10.53 -13.65 22.95
C ARG A 664 -10.08 -14.60 24.04
N PHE A 665 -8.96 -15.29 23.81
CA PHE A 665 -8.37 -16.22 24.75
C PHE A 665 -6.85 -16.25 24.56
N ASP A 666 -6.13 -16.30 25.67
CA ASP A 666 -4.70 -16.55 25.81
C ASP A 666 -4.55 -17.48 27.02
N GLY A 667 -3.97 -18.66 26.82
CA GLY A 667 -3.78 -19.64 27.88
C GLY A 667 -3.27 -20.97 27.35
N SER A 668 -3.24 -21.98 28.22
CA SER A 668 -2.87 -23.32 27.78
C SER A 668 -3.89 -23.89 26.80
N THR A 669 -3.46 -24.80 25.92
CA THR A 669 -4.39 -25.49 25.02
C THR A 669 -5.41 -26.34 25.78
N GLN A 670 -5.05 -26.84 26.97
CA GLN A 670 -5.97 -27.57 27.85
C GLN A 670 -7.08 -26.66 28.38
N ASP A 671 -6.75 -25.45 28.86
CA ASP A 671 -7.76 -24.50 29.36
C ASP A 671 -8.75 -24.05 28.26
N LEU A 672 -8.35 -24.12 26.99
CA LEU A 672 -9.23 -23.83 25.85
C LEU A 672 -10.33 -24.90 25.68
N LEU A 673 -10.06 -26.16 26.02
CA LEU A 673 -11.07 -27.23 26.00
C LEU A 673 -12.21 -26.97 26.98
N ASP A 674 -11.92 -26.29 28.08
CA ASP A 674 -12.89 -25.90 29.11
C ASP A 674 -13.70 -24.65 28.70
N ARG A 675 -13.52 -24.14 27.47
CA ARG A 675 -14.24 -22.99 26.88
C ARG A 675 -15.10 -23.39 25.68
N PRO A 676 -16.18 -24.17 25.90
CA PRO A 676 -17.07 -24.64 24.83
C PRO A 676 -17.80 -23.50 24.11
N ASP A 677 -17.94 -22.32 24.73
CA ASP A 677 -18.49 -21.11 24.12
C ASP A 677 -17.64 -20.61 22.95
N LEU A 678 -16.31 -20.68 23.06
CA LEU A 678 -15.38 -20.29 22.01
C LEU A 678 -15.25 -21.38 20.94
N LEU A 679 -15.10 -22.64 21.37
CA LEU A 679 -14.95 -23.79 20.47
C LEU A 679 -16.18 -24.04 19.59
N ARG A 680 -17.40 -23.83 20.11
CA ARG A 680 -18.64 -23.96 19.33
C ARG A 680 -18.64 -23.09 18.07
N SER A 681 -18.02 -21.91 18.11
CA SER A 681 -17.98 -21.02 16.94
C SER A 681 -17.13 -21.58 15.78
N VAL A 682 -16.13 -22.41 16.08
CA VAL A 682 -15.32 -23.14 15.10
C VAL A 682 -16.05 -24.38 14.56
N PHE A 683 -16.82 -25.08 15.42
CA PHE A 683 -17.58 -26.26 15.02
C PHE A 683 -18.89 -25.93 14.26
N LEU A 684 -19.58 -24.84 14.60
CA LEU A 684 -20.88 -24.46 14.00
C LEU A 684 -20.77 -23.93 12.57
N SER A 685 -19.58 -23.52 12.11
CA SER A 685 -19.36 -23.25 10.68
C SER A 685 -19.41 -24.51 9.80
N GLN A 686 -19.47 -25.71 10.39
CA GLN A 686 -19.51 -26.98 9.67
C GLN A 686 -20.91 -27.62 9.57
N THR A 687 -21.97 -27.04 10.16
CA THR A 687 -23.29 -27.71 10.21
C THR A 687 -24.46 -26.75 10.01
N LYS A 688 -24.97 -26.64 8.77
CA LYS A 688 -26.34 -26.19 8.49
C LYS A 688 -26.93 -27.03 7.34
N ASN A 689 -27.70 -28.05 7.70
CA ASN A 689 -28.66 -28.74 6.84
C ASN A 689 -29.94 -27.90 6.76
N ILE A 690 -30.58 -27.84 5.58
CA ILE A 690 -31.93 -27.29 5.38
C ILE A 690 -32.83 -28.41 4.89
N ASP A 691 -33.99 -28.52 5.54
CA ASP A 691 -35.09 -29.44 5.26
C ASP A 691 -35.66 -29.29 3.84
N LEU A 692 -35.85 -30.43 3.18
CA LEU A 692 -36.54 -30.57 1.89
C LEU A 692 -38.06 -30.48 2.10
N ARG A 693 -38.70 -29.49 1.47
CA ARG A 693 -40.17 -29.50 1.24
C ARG A 693 -40.47 -29.89 -0.21
N THR A 694 -41.42 -30.79 -0.32
CA THR A 694 -42.01 -31.45 -1.50
C THR A 694 -42.42 -30.49 -2.62
N GLY A 695 -42.05 -30.84 -3.85
CA GLY A 695 -42.39 -30.11 -5.08
C GLY A 695 -43.84 -30.29 -5.52
N GLU A 696 -44.42 -29.19 -6.00
CA GLU A 696 -45.68 -29.16 -6.75
C GLU A 696 -45.45 -29.47 -8.24
N LYS A 697 -46.39 -30.22 -8.82
CA LYS A 697 -46.49 -30.52 -10.25
C LYS A 697 -46.85 -29.25 -11.03
N ILE A 698 -46.09 -28.94 -12.08
CA ILE A 698 -46.50 -27.97 -13.10
C ILE A 698 -47.03 -28.70 -14.33
N SER A 699 -48.19 -28.21 -14.77
CA SER A 699 -49.08 -28.65 -15.84
C SER A 699 -48.44 -28.73 -17.23
N GLU A 700 -48.85 -29.76 -17.98
CA GLU A 700 -48.75 -29.83 -19.44
C GLU A 700 -49.54 -28.67 -20.09
N GLN A 701 -48.85 -27.76 -20.77
CA GLN A 701 -49.32 -26.96 -21.92
C GLN A 701 -48.15 -26.07 -22.40
N ALA A 702 -47.25 -26.64 -23.21
CA ALA A 702 -46.15 -25.88 -23.81
C ALA A 702 -46.64 -25.11 -25.05
N SER A 703 -46.53 -23.79 -25.01
CA SER A 703 -46.70 -22.88 -26.13
C SER A 703 -45.60 -23.07 -27.19
N ASN A 704 -45.98 -23.05 -28.47
CA ASN A 704 -45.17 -23.34 -29.67
C ASN A 704 -43.99 -22.36 -30.00
N ASP A 705 -43.47 -21.59 -29.05
CA ASP A 705 -42.46 -20.55 -29.32
C ASP A 705 -41.03 -21.08 -29.05
N SER A 706 -40.30 -21.42 -30.13
CA SER A 706 -38.90 -21.88 -30.06
C SER A 706 -37.93 -20.70 -29.97
N LEU A 707 -37.09 -20.64 -28.94
CA LEU A 707 -36.07 -19.60 -28.74
C LEU A 707 -34.76 -19.90 -29.47
N LEU A 708 -34.34 -21.16 -29.55
CA LEU A 708 -33.18 -21.58 -30.35
C LEU A 708 -33.62 -22.71 -31.27
N GLU A 709 -33.37 -22.58 -32.56
CA GLU A 709 -33.65 -23.61 -33.56
C GLU A 709 -32.38 -23.93 -34.33
N VAL A 710 -31.99 -25.20 -34.29
CA VAL A 710 -30.82 -25.74 -35.00
C VAL A 710 -31.32 -26.64 -36.11
N LYS A 711 -30.92 -26.38 -37.35
CA LYS A 711 -31.33 -27.14 -38.54
C LYS A 711 -30.11 -27.74 -39.20
N GLU A 712 -30.05 -29.07 -39.24
CA GLU A 712 -29.07 -29.87 -39.98
C GLU A 712 -27.60 -29.46 -39.75
N ALA A 713 -27.27 -29.02 -38.53
CA ALA A 713 -25.95 -28.55 -38.17
C ALA A 713 -24.91 -29.64 -38.43
N THR A 714 -23.92 -29.33 -39.25
CA THR A 714 -22.87 -30.28 -39.67
C THR A 714 -21.50 -29.64 -39.57
N ARG A 715 -20.52 -30.41 -39.08
CA ARG A 715 -19.10 -30.03 -39.05
C ARG A 715 -18.19 -31.26 -39.08
N SER A 716 -17.16 -31.19 -39.93
CA SER A 716 -16.08 -32.18 -40.00
C SER A 716 -14.71 -31.55 -39.73
N PHE A 717 -13.80 -32.32 -39.14
CA PHE A 717 -12.39 -31.95 -38.92
C PHE A 717 -11.48 -33.09 -39.39
N GLY A 718 -10.56 -32.81 -40.32
CA GLY A 718 -9.54 -33.79 -40.72
C GLY A 718 -10.07 -35.17 -41.12
N GLY A 719 -11.26 -35.24 -41.75
CA GLY A 719 -11.91 -36.49 -42.14
C GLY A 719 -12.87 -37.10 -41.10
N ILE A 720 -12.88 -36.61 -39.87
CA ILE A 720 -13.81 -37.02 -38.81
C ILE A 720 -15.04 -36.11 -38.83
N ARG A 721 -16.23 -36.70 -38.99
CA ARG A 721 -17.50 -35.97 -38.93
C ARG A 721 -17.93 -35.80 -37.47
N ALA A 722 -17.51 -34.69 -36.86
CA ALA A 722 -17.72 -34.43 -35.43
C ALA A 722 -19.19 -34.11 -35.08
N VAL A 723 -19.92 -33.45 -35.99
CA VAL A 723 -21.37 -33.22 -35.90
C VAL A 723 -21.98 -33.47 -37.28
N SER A 724 -23.06 -34.24 -37.36
CA SER A 724 -23.66 -34.72 -38.61
C SER A 724 -25.17 -34.49 -38.62
N SER A 725 -25.61 -33.43 -39.31
CA SER A 725 -27.03 -33.11 -39.55
C SER A 725 -27.88 -33.04 -38.26
N VAL A 726 -27.33 -32.47 -37.20
CA VAL A 726 -28.03 -32.33 -35.90
C VAL A 726 -29.11 -31.25 -36.01
N SER A 727 -30.35 -31.61 -35.65
CA SER A 727 -31.49 -30.69 -35.64
C SER A 727 -32.27 -30.81 -34.33
N PHE A 728 -32.49 -29.70 -33.64
CA PHE A 728 -33.32 -29.65 -32.43
C PHE A 728 -33.78 -28.22 -32.15
N LYS A 729 -34.73 -28.09 -31.22
CA LYS A 729 -35.27 -26.81 -30.75
C LYS A 729 -35.05 -26.66 -29.26
N VAL A 730 -34.96 -25.43 -28.77
CA VAL A 730 -35.04 -25.08 -27.35
C VAL A 730 -36.22 -24.14 -27.18
N HIS A 731 -37.15 -24.50 -26.30
CA HIS A 731 -38.34 -23.74 -25.99
C HIS A 731 -38.08 -22.72 -24.88
N LYS A 732 -38.98 -21.76 -24.74
CA LYS A 732 -38.90 -20.76 -23.68
C LYS A 732 -39.05 -21.41 -22.30
N ASN A 733 -38.21 -21.00 -21.36
CA ASN A 733 -38.13 -21.51 -19.98
C ASN A 733 -37.88 -23.03 -19.92
N GLU A 734 -37.18 -23.59 -20.90
CA GLU A 734 -36.80 -25.00 -20.94
C GLU A 734 -35.35 -25.18 -20.51
N ILE A 735 -35.07 -26.25 -19.77
CA ILE A 735 -33.74 -26.80 -19.58
C ILE A 735 -33.60 -28.05 -20.46
N LEU A 736 -32.77 -27.94 -21.49
CA LEU A 736 -32.44 -29.03 -22.39
C LEU A 736 -31.10 -29.67 -21.99
N GLY A 737 -31.14 -30.91 -21.53
CA GLY A 737 -29.95 -31.69 -21.22
C GLY A 737 -29.39 -32.39 -22.46
N ILE A 738 -28.10 -32.25 -22.73
CA ILE A 738 -27.39 -32.97 -23.79
C ILE A 738 -26.44 -33.98 -23.16
N MET A 739 -26.64 -35.26 -23.48
CA MET A 739 -25.82 -36.36 -23.00
C MET A 739 -25.18 -37.11 -24.17
N GLY A 740 -24.07 -37.81 -23.92
CA GLY A 740 -23.43 -38.71 -24.87
C GLY A 740 -22.06 -39.15 -24.36
N PRO A 741 -21.49 -40.26 -24.87
CA PRO A 741 -20.13 -40.69 -24.51
C PRO A 741 -19.06 -39.67 -24.92
N ASN A 742 -17.84 -39.85 -24.45
CA ASN A 742 -16.70 -39.03 -24.87
C ASN A 742 -16.47 -39.20 -26.38
N GLY A 743 -16.30 -38.09 -27.10
CA GLY A 743 -16.20 -38.10 -28.55
C GLY A 743 -17.55 -38.09 -29.30
N ALA A 744 -18.70 -38.00 -28.62
CA ALA A 744 -20.01 -37.94 -29.27
C ALA A 744 -20.31 -36.63 -30.04
N GLY A 745 -19.46 -35.60 -29.93
CA GLY A 745 -19.64 -34.30 -30.59
C GLY A 745 -20.26 -33.19 -29.73
N LYS A 746 -20.39 -33.38 -28.40
CA LYS A 746 -21.04 -32.43 -27.47
C LYS A 746 -20.38 -31.03 -27.46
N THR A 747 -19.09 -30.96 -27.15
CA THR A 747 -18.32 -29.70 -27.13
C THR A 747 -18.29 -29.04 -28.50
N THR A 748 -18.11 -29.84 -29.57
CA THR A 748 -18.17 -29.34 -30.95
C THR A 748 -19.53 -28.71 -31.27
N LEU A 749 -20.63 -29.32 -30.83
CA LEU A 749 -21.96 -28.76 -31.01
C LEU A 749 -22.07 -27.41 -30.30
N PHE A 750 -21.62 -27.29 -29.05
CA PHE A 750 -21.60 -26.01 -28.34
C PHE A 750 -20.73 -24.95 -29.05
N ASP A 751 -19.59 -25.33 -29.62
CA ASP A 751 -18.72 -24.42 -30.38
C ASP A 751 -19.40 -23.90 -31.66
N LEU A 752 -20.22 -24.73 -32.32
CA LEU A 752 -21.04 -24.32 -33.45
C LEU A 752 -22.17 -23.36 -33.02
N LEU A 753 -22.84 -23.65 -31.90
CA LEU A 753 -23.91 -22.81 -31.36
C LEU A 753 -23.41 -21.44 -30.92
N SER A 754 -22.25 -21.40 -30.27
CA SER A 754 -21.64 -20.16 -29.78
C SER A 754 -20.81 -19.41 -30.83
N GLY A 755 -20.59 -19.99 -32.02
CA GLY A 755 -19.92 -19.34 -33.15
C GLY A 755 -18.39 -19.36 -33.09
N PHE A 756 -17.78 -20.16 -32.20
CA PHE A 756 -16.32 -20.36 -32.15
C PHE A 756 -15.83 -21.28 -33.27
N VAL A 757 -16.71 -22.15 -33.77
CA VAL A 757 -16.48 -22.96 -34.96
C VAL A 757 -17.56 -22.62 -36.00
N PRO A 758 -17.19 -22.35 -37.27
CA PRO A 758 -18.18 -22.08 -38.30
C PRO A 758 -18.91 -23.35 -38.74
N LEU A 759 -20.21 -23.22 -38.99
CA LEU A 759 -21.05 -24.28 -39.55
C LEU A 759 -20.57 -24.65 -40.96
N GLN A 760 -20.57 -25.94 -41.30
CA GLN A 760 -20.27 -26.39 -42.68
C GLN A 760 -21.54 -26.43 -43.55
N SER A 761 -22.66 -26.87 -42.97
CA SER A 761 -23.99 -26.86 -43.58
C SER A 761 -25.06 -26.83 -42.49
N GLY A 762 -26.27 -26.35 -42.84
CA GLY A 762 -27.38 -26.13 -41.91
C GLY A 762 -27.57 -24.66 -41.56
N SER A 763 -28.41 -24.38 -40.56
CA SER A 763 -28.61 -23.03 -40.02
C SER A 763 -28.90 -23.06 -38.51
N ILE A 764 -28.61 -21.95 -37.82
CA ILE A 764 -28.89 -21.73 -36.40
C ILE A 764 -29.67 -20.43 -36.27
N HIS A 765 -30.87 -20.50 -35.69
CA HIS A 765 -31.74 -19.35 -35.47
C HIS A 765 -31.94 -19.11 -33.97
N LEU A 766 -31.84 -17.86 -33.53
CA LEU A 766 -32.18 -17.41 -32.18
C LEU A 766 -33.43 -16.51 -32.28
N GLY A 767 -34.57 -17.03 -31.83
CA GLY A 767 -35.89 -16.45 -32.09
C GLY A 767 -36.17 -16.38 -33.58
N SER A 768 -36.46 -15.18 -34.10
CA SER A 768 -36.68 -14.94 -35.53
C SER A 768 -35.41 -14.63 -36.32
N GLN A 769 -34.24 -14.56 -35.67
CA GLN A 769 -33.00 -14.13 -36.31
C GLN A 769 -32.11 -15.32 -36.67
N ASP A 770 -31.64 -15.37 -37.92
CA ASP A 770 -30.58 -16.30 -38.33
C ASP A 770 -29.24 -15.79 -37.80
N ILE A 771 -28.61 -16.58 -36.94
CA ILE A 771 -27.31 -16.26 -36.32
C ILE A 771 -26.14 -17.05 -36.91
N THR A 772 -26.37 -17.81 -37.98
CA THR A 772 -25.42 -18.80 -38.52
C THR A 772 -24.04 -18.21 -38.82
N SER A 773 -23.98 -17.00 -39.38
CA SER A 773 -22.73 -16.32 -39.74
C SER A 773 -22.22 -15.32 -38.69
N ASN A 774 -22.98 -15.09 -37.60
CA ASN A 774 -22.59 -14.14 -36.58
C ASN A 774 -21.41 -14.62 -35.74
N SER A 775 -20.54 -13.67 -35.39
CA SER A 775 -19.43 -13.92 -34.46
C SER A 775 -19.94 -14.23 -33.04
N PRO A 776 -19.12 -14.85 -32.17
CA PRO A 776 -19.50 -15.11 -30.78
C PRO A 776 -19.97 -13.84 -30.03
N ALA A 777 -19.31 -12.70 -30.28
CA ALA A 777 -19.67 -11.43 -29.66
C ALA A 777 -21.04 -10.91 -30.12
N GLU A 778 -21.38 -11.09 -31.39
CA GLU A 778 -22.70 -10.72 -31.92
C GLU A 778 -23.79 -11.65 -31.38
N ARG A 779 -23.55 -12.95 -31.33
CA ARG A 779 -24.47 -13.92 -30.73
C ARG A 779 -24.77 -13.60 -29.26
N SER A 780 -23.75 -13.20 -28.51
CA SER A 780 -23.91 -12.73 -27.12
C SER A 780 -24.75 -11.45 -27.00
N LYS A 781 -24.60 -10.50 -27.93
CA LYS A 781 -25.45 -9.29 -27.99
C LYS A 781 -26.90 -9.62 -28.32
N LEU A 782 -27.13 -10.67 -29.12
CA LEU A 782 -28.46 -11.15 -29.49
C LEU A 782 -29.13 -12.01 -28.39
N GLY A 783 -28.39 -12.37 -27.33
CA GLY A 783 -28.93 -13.05 -26.16
C GLY A 783 -28.46 -14.48 -25.97
N LEU A 784 -27.42 -14.95 -26.68
CA LEU A 784 -26.84 -16.28 -26.46
C LEU A 784 -25.63 -16.20 -25.52
N GLY A 785 -25.77 -16.70 -24.29
CA GLY A 785 -24.68 -16.82 -23.31
C GLY A 785 -24.00 -18.19 -23.38
N ARG A 786 -22.70 -18.26 -23.07
CA ARG A 786 -21.96 -19.51 -22.91
C ARG A 786 -21.02 -19.45 -21.71
N SER A 787 -21.03 -20.49 -20.89
CA SER A 787 -19.95 -20.80 -19.94
C SER A 787 -19.06 -21.92 -20.52
N PHE A 788 -17.75 -21.85 -20.23
CA PHE A 788 -16.74 -22.81 -20.67
C PHE A 788 -16.37 -23.75 -19.54
N GLN A 789 -15.67 -24.86 -19.80
CA GLN A 789 -15.27 -25.79 -18.74
C GLN A 789 -14.36 -25.11 -17.68
N ASP A 790 -13.38 -24.31 -18.12
CA ASP A 790 -12.53 -23.51 -17.23
C ASP A 790 -13.00 -22.06 -17.09
N ALA A 791 -13.21 -21.60 -15.85
CA ALA A 791 -13.56 -20.21 -15.55
C ALA A 791 -12.32 -19.30 -15.69
N HIS A 792 -12.14 -18.66 -16.85
CA HIS A 792 -11.07 -17.71 -17.10
C HIS A 792 -11.41 -16.31 -16.55
N LEU A 793 -11.51 -16.19 -15.23
CA LEU A 793 -11.75 -14.93 -14.53
C LEU A 793 -10.43 -14.25 -14.12
N PHE A 794 -10.44 -12.92 -13.97
CA PHE A 794 -9.27 -12.14 -13.57
C PHE A 794 -8.95 -12.37 -12.07
N PRO A 795 -7.83 -13.03 -11.71
CA PRO A 795 -7.57 -13.41 -10.32
C PRO A 795 -7.39 -12.23 -9.37
N SER A 796 -6.97 -11.07 -9.91
CA SER A 796 -6.67 -9.84 -9.18
C SER A 796 -7.87 -8.91 -8.99
N LEU A 797 -9.03 -9.21 -9.56
CA LEU A 797 -10.25 -8.44 -9.35
C LEU A 797 -11.08 -9.06 -8.21
N THR A 798 -11.86 -8.22 -7.53
CA THR A 798 -12.87 -8.71 -6.58
C THR A 798 -14.08 -9.28 -7.32
N VAL A 799 -14.93 -10.04 -6.61
CA VAL A 799 -16.21 -10.53 -7.17
C VAL A 799 -17.06 -9.39 -7.72
N ALA A 800 -17.23 -8.31 -6.95
CA ALA A 800 -17.99 -7.14 -7.38
C ALA A 800 -17.42 -6.48 -8.63
N GLU A 801 -16.10 -6.31 -8.69
CA GLU A 801 -15.41 -5.71 -9.84
C GLU A 801 -15.51 -6.60 -11.08
N THR A 802 -15.35 -7.92 -10.92
CA THR A 802 -15.45 -8.89 -12.02
C THR A 802 -16.86 -8.86 -12.65
N ILE A 803 -17.90 -8.82 -11.82
CA ILE A 803 -19.29 -8.68 -12.29
C ILE A 803 -19.52 -7.30 -12.92
N ALA A 804 -18.95 -6.23 -12.35
CA ALA A 804 -19.05 -4.88 -12.92
C ALA A 804 -18.42 -4.79 -14.31
N VAL A 805 -17.29 -5.47 -14.54
CA VAL A 805 -16.65 -5.58 -15.86
C VAL A 805 -17.57 -6.31 -16.85
N ALA A 806 -18.24 -7.39 -16.44
CA ALA A 806 -19.23 -8.05 -17.31
C ALA A 806 -20.41 -7.13 -17.69
N LEU A 807 -20.74 -6.14 -16.85
CA LEU A 807 -21.78 -5.15 -17.11
C LEU A 807 -21.31 -3.94 -17.94
N GLU A 808 -20.03 -3.86 -18.34
CA GLU A 808 -19.46 -2.69 -19.03
C GLU A 808 -20.26 -2.27 -20.26
N ARG A 809 -20.84 -3.24 -20.99
CA ARG A 809 -21.64 -2.96 -22.19
C ARG A 809 -22.87 -2.08 -21.93
N PHE A 810 -23.37 -2.04 -20.69
CA PHE A 810 -24.53 -1.24 -20.28
C PHE A 810 -24.16 0.13 -19.71
N ILE A 811 -22.86 0.45 -19.60
CA ILE A 811 -22.39 1.76 -19.18
C ILE A 811 -22.72 2.79 -20.26
N THR A 812 -23.54 3.77 -19.88
CA THR A 812 -24.02 4.84 -20.75
C THR A 812 -23.00 5.96 -20.95
N SER A 813 -22.07 6.15 -20.01
CA SER A 813 -21.06 7.21 -20.04
C SER A 813 -19.67 6.63 -20.25
N LYS A 814 -19.13 6.76 -21.47
CA LYS A 814 -17.79 6.25 -21.84
C LYS A 814 -16.73 7.36 -22.02
N ASP A 815 -17.11 8.61 -21.78
CA ASP A 815 -16.23 9.76 -21.95
C ASP A 815 -15.23 9.91 -20.78
N PRO A 816 -13.91 9.86 -21.02
CA PRO A 816 -12.90 9.98 -19.98
C PRO A 816 -12.91 11.34 -19.27
N PHE A 817 -13.27 12.42 -19.96
CA PHE A 817 -13.29 13.76 -19.37
C PHE A 817 -14.40 13.92 -18.35
N SER A 818 -15.60 13.45 -18.69
CA SER A 818 -16.74 13.45 -17.79
C SER A 818 -16.50 12.60 -16.55
N ALA A 819 -15.80 11.46 -16.70
CA ALA A 819 -15.36 10.62 -15.60
C ALA A 819 -14.36 11.35 -14.70
N ALA A 820 -13.34 12.02 -15.27
CA ALA A 820 -12.35 12.77 -14.50
C ALA A 820 -12.95 13.95 -13.71
N LEU A 821 -14.01 14.58 -14.24
CA LEU A 821 -14.71 15.71 -13.59
C LEU A 821 -15.84 15.28 -12.63
N HIS A 822 -16.06 13.98 -12.44
CA HIS A 822 -17.14 13.42 -11.60
C HIS A 822 -18.53 14.02 -11.92
N LEU A 823 -18.86 14.17 -13.20
CA LEU A 823 -20.13 14.79 -13.59
C LEU A 823 -21.35 13.95 -13.12
N PRO A 824 -22.50 14.57 -12.83
CA PRO A 824 -23.65 13.88 -12.22
C PRO A 824 -24.18 12.68 -13.02
N HIS A 825 -24.03 12.66 -14.35
CA HIS A 825 -24.46 11.53 -15.16
C HIS A 825 -23.54 10.30 -15.02
N VAL A 826 -22.24 10.50 -14.72
CA VAL A 826 -21.28 9.42 -14.45
C VAL A 826 -21.65 8.75 -13.14
N ALA A 827 -21.84 9.54 -12.08
CA ALA A 827 -22.25 9.03 -10.78
C ALA A 827 -23.60 8.27 -10.83
N LYS A 828 -24.55 8.73 -11.67
CA LYS A 828 -25.81 7.99 -11.91
C LYS A 828 -25.59 6.67 -12.64
N SER A 829 -24.71 6.64 -13.65
CA SER A 829 -24.35 5.44 -14.40
C SER A 829 -23.69 4.41 -13.49
N GLU A 830 -22.68 4.82 -12.72
CA GLU A 830 -21.98 3.96 -11.74
C GLU A 830 -22.94 3.42 -10.67
N LYS A 831 -23.84 4.28 -10.15
CA LYS A 831 -24.86 3.83 -9.17
C LYS A 831 -25.80 2.80 -9.77
N HIS A 832 -26.16 2.91 -11.05
CA HIS A 832 -27.00 1.93 -11.74
C HIS A 832 -26.28 0.58 -11.88
N ILE A 833 -25.03 0.58 -12.34
CA ILE A 833 -24.22 -0.64 -12.45
C ILE A 833 -24.01 -1.28 -11.08
N LYS A 834 -23.70 -0.49 -10.05
CA LYS A 834 -23.54 -1.01 -8.68
C LYS A 834 -24.82 -1.67 -8.16
N GLY A 835 -25.99 -1.15 -8.51
CA GLY A 835 -27.27 -1.78 -8.21
C GLY A 835 -27.42 -3.16 -8.88
N GLN A 836 -27.06 -3.27 -10.16
CA GLN A 836 -27.10 -4.53 -10.90
C GLN A 836 -26.08 -5.56 -10.38
N VAL A 837 -24.88 -5.11 -9.99
CA VAL A 837 -23.87 -5.97 -9.34
C VAL A 837 -24.44 -6.56 -8.05
N ALA A 838 -25.04 -5.72 -7.20
CA ALA A 838 -25.62 -6.18 -5.94
C ALA A 838 -26.77 -7.20 -6.16
N GLU A 839 -27.60 -6.99 -7.18
CA GLU A 839 -28.66 -7.93 -7.56
C GLU A 839 -28.09 -9.29 -8.02
N LEU A 840 -27.07 -9.29 -8.87
CA LEU A 840 -26.42 -10.53 -9.32
C LEU A 840 -25.71 -11.26 -8.19
N ILE A 841 -25.07 -10.52 -7.27
CA ILE A 841 -24.45 -11.09 -6.09
C ILE A 841 -25.47 -11.78 -5.18
N ASP A 842 -26.64 -11.17 -4.99
CA ASP A 842 -27.73 -11.77 -4.21
C ASP A 842 -28.29 -13.02 -4.89
N VAL A 843 -28.58 -12.95 -6.20
CA VAL A 843 -29.12 -14.09 -6.95
C VAL A 843 -28.16 -15.28 -6.94
N MET A 844 -26.86 -15.02 -7.02
CA MET A 844 -25.82 -16.05 -7.01
C MET A 844 -25.37 -16.46 -5.60
N GLY A 845 -25.94 -15.88 -4.53
CA GLY A 845 -25.53 -16.20 -3.16
C GLY A 845 -24.09 -15.81 -2.83
N LEU A 846 -23.53 -14.83 -3.53
CA LEU A 846 -22.13 -14.40 -3.44
C LEU A 846 -21.87 -13.31 -2.39
N GLY A 847 -22.86 -12.94 -1.56
CA GLY A 847 -22.77 -11.79 -0.65
C GLY A 847 -21.57 -11.82 0.31
N ALA A 848 -21.20 -12.99 0.81
CA ALA A 848 -20.01 -13.15 1.68
C ALA A 848 -18.67 -12.96 0.94
N TYR A 849 -18.70 -12.97 -0.39
CA TYR A 849 -17.53 -12.95 -1.27
C TYR A 849 -17.42 -11.67 -2.10
N GLU A 850 -18.38 -10.74 -2.00
CA GLU A 850 -18.47 -9.50 -2.81
C GLU A 850 -17.13 -8.78 -2.98
N ASN A 851 -16.38 -8.60 -1.89
CA ASN A 851 -15.10 -7.88 -1.88
C ASN A 851 -13.87 -8.78 -1.85
N LYS A 852 -14.02 -10.11 -2.03
CA LYS A 852 -12.88 -11.03 -2.12
C LYS A 852 -12.34 -11.11 -3.53
N PHE A 853 -11.02 -11.28 -3.65
CA PHE A 853 -10.37 -11.52 -4.93
C PHE A 853 -10.76 -12.88 -5.50
N ILE A 854 -10.94 -12.96 -6.82
CA ILE A 854 -11.25 -14.22 -7.51
C ILE A 854 -10.21 -15.31 -7.22
N GLY A 855 -8.92 -14.93 -7.11
CA GLY A 855 -7.85 -15.86 -6.78
C GLY A 855 -7.96 -16.56 -5.42
N GLU A 856 -8.77 -16.01 -4.51
CA GLU A 856 -8.98 -16.55 -3.15
C GLU A 856 -10.20 -17.48 -3.04
N LEU A 857 -10.97 -17.65 -4.12
CA LEU A 857 -12.23 -18.39 -4.11
C LEU A 857 -12.03 -19.90 -4.35
N SER A 858 -12.92 -20.73 -3.79
CA SER A 858 -13.00 -22.16 -4.14
C SER A 858 -13.39 -22.34 -5.61
N THR A 859 -13.13 -23.51 -6.19
CA THR A 859 -13.50 -23.82 -7.58
C THR A 859 -15.00 -23.64 -7.81
N GLY A 860 -15.86 -24.15 -6.92
CA GLY A 860 -17.31 -23.97 -7.01
C GLY A 860 -17.74 -22.50 -6.91
N THR A 861 -17.12 -21.73 -6.00
CA THR A 861 -17.46 -20.31 -5.86
C THR A 861 -17.01 -19.50 -7.09
N ARG A 862 -15.85 -19.81 -7.68
CA ARG A 862 -15.42 -19.21 -8.96
C ARG A 862 -16.40 -19.51 -10.09
N ARG A 863 -16.95 -20.73 -10.11
CA ARG A 863 -17.97 -21.12 -11.09
C ARG A 863 -19.24 -20.29 -10.98
N MET A 864 -19.66 -20.00 -9.76
CA MET A 864 -20.79 -19.12 -9.49
C MET A 864 -20.55 -17.69 -9.98
N VAL A 865 -19.33 -17.17 -9.84
CA VAL A 865 -18.95 -15.86 -10.39
C VAL A 865 -18.92 -15.87 -11.92
N ASP A 866 -18.37 -16.92 -12.54
CA ASP A 866 -18.36 -17.07 -14.00
C ASP A 866 -19.79 -17.06 -14.57
N LEU A 867 -20.68 -17.83 -13.94
CA LEU A 867 -22.10 -17.82 -14.26
C LEU A 867 -22.71 -16.43 -14.07
N ALA A 868 -22.33 -15.69 -13.02
CA ALA A 868 -22.80 -14.32 -12.79
C ALA A 868 -22.42 -13.39 -13.95
N CYS A 869 -21.20 -13.52 -14.47
CA CYS A 869 -20.72 -12.77 -15.62
C CYS A 869 -21.49 -13.11 -16.90
N VAL A 870 -21.79 -14.40 -17.14
CA VAL A 870 -22.61 -14.80 -18.29
C VAL A 870 -24.03 -14.24 -18.19
N ILE A 871 -24.63 -14.33 -17.01
CA ILE A 871 -25.99 -13.85 -16.74
C ILE A 871 -26.10 -12.32 -16.73
N ALA A 872 -25.02 -11.61 -16.37
CA ALA A 872 -24.95 -10.14 -16.44
C ALA A 872 -25.32 -9.61 -17.83
N HIS A 873 -25.05 -10.39 -18.89
CA HIS A 873 -25.42 -10.08 -20.26
C HIS A 873 -26.91 -10.31 -20.60
N LYS A 874 -27.76 -10.66 -19.63
CA LYS A 874 -29.20 -10.91 -19.81
C LYS A 874 -29.52 -11.83 -21.01
N PRO A 875 -28.90 -13.03 -21.06
CA PRO A 875 -29.11 -13.95 -22.17
C PRO A 875 -30.53 -14.53 -22.18
N THR A 876 -31.10 -14.73 -23.37
CA THR A 876 -32.34 -15.47 -23.58
C THR A 876 -32.09 -16.98 -23.56
N VAL A 877 -30.91 -17.43 -24.00
CA VAL A 877 -30.46 -18.83 -23.96
C VAL A 877 -29.04 -18.91 -23.41
N VAL A 878 -28.78 -19.82 -22.47
CA VAL A 878 -27.45 -20.04 -21.88
C VAL A 878 -26.98 -21.47 -22.15
N LEU A 879 -25.77 -21.59 -22.67
CA LEU A 879 -25.07 -22.85 -22.90
C LEU A 879 -24.12 -23.12 -21.72
N LEU A 880 -24.33 -24.23 -21.01
CA LEU A 880 -23.54 -24.63 -19.85
C LEU A 880 -22.79 -25.93 -20.14
N ASP A 881 -21.47 -25.81 -20.28
CA ASP A 881 -20.57 -26.92 -20.63
C ASP A 881 -19.95 -27.47 -19.34
N GLU A 882 -20.42 -28.64 -18.90
CA GLU A 882 -19.98 -29.36 -17.69
C GLU A 882 -19.87 -28.47 -16.44
N PRO A 883 -20.93 -27.76 -16.05
CA PRO A 883 -20.84 -26.79 -14.98
C PRO A 883 -20.51 -27.38 -13.59
N SER A 884 -20.63 -28.69 -13.38
CA SER A 884 -20.24 -29.40 -12.16
C SER A 884 -18.79 -29.95 -12.15
N SER A 885 -18.06 -29.88 -13.26
CA SER A 885 -16.73 -30.51 -13.39
C SER A 885 -15.68 -29.86 -12.49
N GLY A 886 -14.86 -30.67 -11.79
CA GLY A 886 -13.79 -30.20 -10.90
C GLY A 886 -14.25 -29.56 -9.59
N ILE A 887 -15.55 -29.64 -9.27
CA ILE A 887 -16.18 -29.07 -8.09
C ILE A 887 -16.55 -30.19 -7.11
N ALA A 888 -16.50 -29.93 -5.80
CA ALA A 888 -16.89 -30.93 -4.80
C ALA A 888 -18.41 -31.21 -4.86
N GLN A 889 -18.84 -32.45 -4.60
CA GLN A 889 -20.25 -32.86 -4.69
C GLN A 889 -21.23 -31.90 -4.00
N ARG A 890 -20.89 -31.44 -2.79
CA ARG A 890 -21.71 -30.49 -2.02
C ARG A 890 -21.82 -29.11 -2.67
N GLU A 891 -20.78 -28.66 -3.37
CA GLU A 891 -20.79 -27.39 -4.11
C GLU A 891 -21.60 -27.57 -5.43
N ALA A 892 -21.52 -28.73 -6.08
CA ALA A 892 -22.33 -29.05 -7.26
C ALA A 892 -23.83 -29.09 -6.93
N GLU A 893 -24.22 -29.65 -5.78
CA GLU A 893 -25.62 -29.64 -5.30
C GLU A 893 -26.16 -28.22 -5.04
N GLN A 894 -25.30 -27.25 -4.72
CA GLN A 894 -25.69 -25.84 -4.55
C GLN A 894 -25.93 -25.13 -5.89
N LEU A 895 -25.48 -25.70 -7.00
CA LEU A 895 -25.64 -25.12 -8.32
C LEU A 895 -27.05 -25.32 -8.88
N LEU A 896 -27.72 -26.44 -8.57
CA LEU A 896 -29.06 -26.73 -9.14
C LEU A 896 -30.10 -25.66 -8.78
N PRO A 897 -30.24 -25.22 -7.51
CA PRO A 897 -31.21 -24.19 -7.17
C PRO A 897 -30.96 -22.89 -7.93
N VAL A 898 -29.69 -22.55 -8.15
CA VAL A 898 -29.28 -21.35 -8.90
C VAL A 898 -29.67 -21.47 -10.37
N LEU A 899 -29.39 -22.61 -11.01
CA LEU A 899 -29.77 -22.85 -12.41
C LEU A 899 -31.29 -22.81 -12.59
N LYS A 900 -32.05 -23.41 -11.67
CA LYS A 900 -33.52 -23.32 -11.65
C LYS A 900 -34.00 -21.88 -11.45
N LYS A 901 -33.32 -21.09 -10.60
CA LYS A 901 -33.62 -19.67 -10.36
C LYS A 901 -33.34 -18.81 -11.59
N ILE A 902 -32.22 -19.04 -12.30
CA ILE A 902 -31.91 -18.36 -13.57
C ILE A 902 -33.02 -18.59 -14.59
N ARG A 903 -33.49 -19.82 -14.72
CA ARG A 903 -34.61 -20.14 -15.63
C ARG A 903 -35.92 -19.47 -15.21
N ASN A 904 -36.31 -19.64 -13.96
CA ASN A 904 -37.64 -19.23 -13.48
C ASN A 904 -37.75 -17.71 -13.31
N ASP A 905 -36.72 -17.07 -12.74
CA ASP A 905 -36.77 -15.67 -12.33
C ASP A 905 -36.23 -14.74 -13.41
N MET A 906 -35.20 -15.18 -14.17
CA MET A 906 -34.62 -14.36 -15.25
C MET A 906 -35.16 -14.70 -16.64
N GLY A 907 -35.94 -15.77 -16.78
CA GLY A 907 -36.57 -16.17 -18.05
C GLY A 907 -35.60 -16.67 -19.12
N SER A 908 -34.41 -17.13 -18.71
CA SER A 908 -33.39 -17.69 -19.61
C SER A 908 -33.60 -19.19 -19.79
N SER A 909 -33.68 -19.68 -21.03
CA SER A 909 -33.62 -21.12 -21.30
C SER A 909 -32.19 -21.63 -21.19
N LEU A 910 -32.01 -22.87 -20.74
CA LEU A 910 -30.69 -23.45 -20.49
C LEU A 910 -30.47 -24.66 -21.40
N VAL A 911 -29.28 -24.77 -21.98
CA VAL A 911 -28.81 -26.00 -22.62
C VAL A 911 -27.60 -26.48 -21.84
N VAL A 912 -27.67 -27.68 -21.28
CA VAL A 912 -26.68 -28.16 -20.31
C VAL A 912 -26.05 -29.45 -20.79
N ILE A 913 -24.72 -29.49 -20.82
CA ILE A 913 -23.94 -30.71 -20.97
C ILE A 913 -23.42 -31.08 -19.59
N GLU A 914 -23.65 -32.31 -19.15
CA GLU A 914 -23.10 -32.84 -17.90
C GLU A 914 -22.65 -34.28 -18.05
N HIS A 915 -21.72 -34.68 -17.18
CA HIS A 915 -21.28 -36.07 -17.06
C HIS A 915 -22.05 -36.85 -15.99
N ASP A 916 -22.55 -36.16 -14.96
CA ASP A 916 -23.42 -36.75 -13.96
C ASP A 916 -24.86 -36.84 -14.48
N ILE A 917 -25.27 -38.05 -14.85
CA ILE A 917 -26.61 -38.34 -15.36
C ILE A 917 -27.69 -38.06 -14.31
N GLY A 918 -27.40 -38.27 -13.02
CA GLY A 918 -28.34 -38.00 -11.94
C GLY A 918 -28.63 -36.51 -11.80
N LEU A 919 -27.56 -35.72 -11.74
CA LEU A 919 -27.63 -34.26 -11.73
C LEU A 919 -28.38 -33.71 -12.95
N LEU A 920 -28.03 -34.19 -14.15
CA LEU A 920 -28.63 -33.74 -15.40
C LEU A 920 -30.12 -34.11 -15.46
N SER A 921 -30.49 -35.29 -14.95
CA SER A 921 -31.88 -35.78 -14.92
C SER A 921 -32.76 -34.99 -13.95
N GLU A 922 -32.21 -34.58 -12.81
CA GLU A 922 -32.93 -33.74 -11.84
C GLU A 922 -33.13 -32.30 -12.33
N LEU A 923 -32.20 -31.83 -13.18
CA LEU A 923 -32.20 -30.46 -13.68
C LEU A 923 -33.04 -30.29 -14.95
N SER A 924 -32.99 -31.23 -15.89
CA SER A 924 -33.50 -31.01 -17.26
C SER A 924 -34.97 -31.37 -17.45
N ASP A 925 -35.67 -30.56 -18.24
CA ASP A 925 -37.06 -30.81 -18.64
C ASP A 925 -37.12 -31.81 -19.82
N ARG A 926 -36.10 -31.79 -20.70
CA ARG A 926 -35.96 -32.69 -21.86
C ARG A 926 -34.50 -33.07 -22.09
N PHE A 927 -34.27 -34.26 -22.66
CA PHE A 927 -32.96 -34.81 -22.99
C PHE A 927 -32.76 -34.98 -24.50
N ILE A 928 -31.51 -34.80 -24.94
CA ILE A 928 -30.98 -35.23 -26.23
C ILE A 928 -29.76 -36.11 -25.98
N ALA A 929 -29.76 -37.32 -26.54
CA ALA A 929 -28.61 -38.21 -26.55
C ALA A 929 -27.88 -38.13 -27.89
N LEU A 930 -26.59 -37.80 -27.85
CA LEU A 930 -25.69 -37.74 -29.00
C LEU A 930 -24.77 -38.96 -29.03
N ASN A 931 -24.53 -39.50 -30.22
CA ASN A 931 -23.53 -40.52 -30.46
C ASN A 931 -22.92 -40.36 -31.86
N HIS A 932 -21.60 -40.42 -31.99
CA HIS A 932 -20.88 -40.23 -33.27
C HIS A 932 -21.34 -38.99 -34.07
N GLY A 933 -21.66 -37.89 -33.39
CA GLY A 933 -22.05 -36.63 -34.01
C GLY A 933 -23.52 -36.54 -34.46
N SER A 934 -24.37 -37.54 -34.21
CA SER A 934 -25.81 -37.48 -34.51
C SER A 934 -26.68 -37.68 -33.27
N ILE A 935 -27.92 -37.18 -33.31
CA ILE A 935 -28.93 -37.42 -32.27
C ILE A 935 -29.45 -38.85 -32.44
N ILE A 936 -29.38 -39.65 -31.37
CA ILE A 936 -29.88 -41.03 -31.34
C ILE A 936 -31.22 -41.17 -30.59
N ALA A 937 -31.51 -40.27 -29.66
CA ALA A 937 -32.77 -40.23 -28.92
C ALA A 937 -33.04 -38.81 -28.40
N GLU A 938 -34.31 -38.45 -28.32
CA GLU A 938 -34.80 -37.18 -27.79
C GLU A 938 -36.13 -37.42 -27.04
N GLY A 939 -36.33 -36.78 -25.90
CA GLY A 939 -37.57 -36.90 -25.13
C GLY A 939 -37.39 -36.61 -23.64
N LEU A 940 -38.36 -37.03 -22.83
CA LEU A 940 -38.28 -36.90 -21.37
C LEU A 940 -37.08 -37.67 -20.81
N PRO A 941 -36.43 -37.19 -19.73
CA PRO A 941 -35.23 -37.83 -19.18
C PRO A 941 -35.36 -39.35 -18.97
N LYS A 942 -36.47 -39.81 -18.39
CA LYS A 942 -36.73 -41.24 -18.18
C LYS A 942 -36.77 -42.03 -19.49
N THR A 943 -37.51 -41.53 -20.48
CA THR A 943 -37.68 -42.19 -21.80
C THR A 943 -36.36 -42.28 -22.57
N VAL A 944 -35.50 -41.27 -22.46
CA VAL A 944 -34.19 -41.26 -23.13
C VAL A 944 -33.20 -42.19 -22.44
N LEU A 945 -33.20 -42.23 -21.10
CA LEU A 945 -32.31 -43.10 -20.32
C LEU A 945 -32.67 -44.59 -20.45
N GLU A 946 -33.95 -44.92 -20.64
CA GLU A 946 -34.43 -46.29 -20.88
C GLU A 946 -34.28 -46.72 -22.35
N ASN A 947 -33.85 -45.83 -23.26
CA ASN A 947 -33.75 -46.15 -24.67
C ASN A 947 -32.60 -47.15 -24.93
N PRO A 948 -32.86 -48.32 -25.54
CA PRO A 948 -31.85 -49.36 -25.78
C PRO A 948 -30.64 -48.88 -26.60
N VAL A 949 -30.84 -47.93 -27.52
CA VAL A 949 -29.78 -47.35 -28.36
C VAL A 949 -28.86 -46.45 -27.54
N VAL A 950 -29.41 -45.72 -26.57
CA VAL A 950 -28.64 -44.87 -25.64
C VAL A 950 -27.82 -45.75 -24.70
N ILE A 951 -28.44 -46.75 -24.06
CA ILE A 951 -27.76 -47.68 -23.15
C ILE A 951 -26.59 -48.39 -23.84
N SER A 952 -26.81 -48.93 -25.04
CA SER A 952 -25.75 -49.60 -25.81
C SER A 952 -24.62 -48.68 -26.26
N SER A 953 -24.88 -47.37 -26.47
CA SER A 953 -23.85 -46.38 -26.78
C SER A 953 -22.93 -46.05 -25.59
N TYR A 954 -23.41 -46.19 -24.35
CA TYR A 954 -22.63 -45.95 -23.13
C TYR A 954 -21.91 -47.20 -22.63
N LEU A 955 -22.52 -48.38 -22.77
CA LEU A 955 -21.95 -49.66 -22.30
C LEU A 955 -21.00 -50.34 -23.30
N GLY A 956 -20.93 -49.83 -24.53
CA GLY A 956 -20.16 -50.45 -25.60
C GLY A 956 -20.87 -51.68 -26.18
N SER A 957 -20.76 -51.86 -27.48
CA SER A 957 -21.38 -52.96 -28.22
C SER A 957 -20.62 -54.28 -28.05
N SER A 958 -20.54 -54.81 -26.83
CA SER A 958 -20.16 -56.21 -26.59
C SER A 958 -21.36 -56.97 -26.02
N LYS A 959 -21.87 -57.93 -26.79
CA LYS A 959 -22.94 -58.86 -26.37
C LYS A 959 -22.62 -59.60 -25.05
N GLU A 960 -21.35 -59.60 -24.63
CA GLU A 960 -20.86 -60.22 -23.39
C GLU A 960 -21.16 -59.39 -22.13
N THR A 961 -21.33 -58.06 -22.23
CA THR A 961 -21.62 -57.21 -21.07
C THR A 961 -23.11 -57.21 -20.72
N ILE A 962 -23.98 -57.23 -21.74
CA ILE A 962 -25.44 -57.23 -21.60
C ILE A 962 -25.95 -58.56 -20.98
N GLN A 963 -25.24 -59.67 -21.16
CA GLN A 963 -25.57 -60.96 -20.54
C GLN A 963 -25.13 -61.11 -19.07
N ARG A 964 -24.28 -60.20 -18.55
CA ARG A 964 -23.82 -60.24 -17.13
C ARG A 964 -24.71 -59.46 -16.17
N SER A 965 -25.46 -58.48 -16.65
CA SER A 965 -26.48 -57.77 -15.87
C SER A 965 -27.79 -58.55 -15.95
N GLY A 966 -27.97 -59.52 -15.04
CA GLY A 966 -29.23 -60.24 -14.87
C GLY A 966 -30.40 -59.30 -14.53
N GLU A 967 -31.61 -59.81 -14.78
CA GLU A 967 -32.92 -59.19 -14.54
C GLU A 967 -32.97 -58.36 -13.25
N ILE A 968 -33.41 -57.10 -13.37
CA ILE A 968 -33.94 -56.28 -12.26
C ILE A 968 -35.43 -56.10 -12.49
#